data_AF-A0A378KTE6-F1
#
_entry.id   AF-A0A378KTE6-F1
#
_cell.length_a   1.000
_cell.length_b   1.000
_cell.length_c   1.000
_cell.angle_alpha   90.00
_cell.angle_beta   90.00
_cell.angle_gamma   90.00
#
_symmetry.space_group_name_H-M   'P 1'
#
loop_
_entity.id
_entity.type
_entity.pdbx_description
1 polymer ?
#
loop_
_entity_poly.entity_id
_entity_poly.type
_entity_poly.pdbx_seq_one_letter_code
_entity_poly.pdbx_strand_id
1 'polypeptide(L)'
;MNLFADYVHPLTSWLQANPHWSLFITFIIALTESLAIIGSIVPGSVTMTAIGILAGSGIMRIDFTLIAATLGAVCGDSLSYFLGYFYSDQLLEVWPFKKYPNLLKYGKEFFSKHGGKSVLIGRFVGPLRSIIPVIAGIMHMKQWRFLIANVLSAIGWSFLYVMPGVLIGTAGHELSTEGATRLFILILVILVGVWFTSIFIKSAFLKINLFLKNNLHGFWLSSKNNSKLFSLFNAITPEDEKDHYPTAGLLLLTVFFLFLFIVLLALGMTTQWLQAINIPIHLFTQSLHTSLLESIFIICAQLTSTLTLSGLFLVCCIWAFCHRNYKIIAYLSSVLFFSVVIVVLLSYVYCTPRPQGLLVTMPGSSFPVTNLVLATALYGFILFYINNSHSLLTNTFRTIILIFLGLSGFAVIYLGDYWLTDVVAGYLLGIIVCLIHWIIYRKSNYIAAKKGESVEKMSTVLVTIIVFTALSTNMNYKILVHNHAPYHKEYTLTENAWWNQLNPVLPLYRLNRIGHRISLLNLQYYGNLDLLVTSLEQHGWKSHSESFFTKLLLRMNKSNEGIKLPLLAQLFENKRPALLMTYQDKKSKLILELTLWESNYFINNFEHPIWIGTVHQNVHNKDKQKSNHSSLNQLINPIPFILPALNQFTLRRIEVPQDMIRTSSYPTSPYILLIRNPDLLN
;
A
#
# COMPACT_ATOMS: atom_id res chain seq x y z
N MET A 1 -23.29 15.73 21.77
CA MET A 1 -23.21 15.69 20.30
C MET A 1 -22.42 14.46 19.90
N ASN A 2 -23.08 13.31 19.75
CA ASN A 2 -22.46 12.08 19.25
C ASN A 2 -23.07 11.67 17.91
N LEU A 3 -23.36 12.63 17.01
CA LEU A 3 -23.78 12.35 15.63
C LEU A 3 -22.88 11.28 14.96
N PHE A 4 -21.59 11.27 15.31
CA PHE A 4 -20.64 10.26 14.88
C PHE A 4 -20.95 8.85 15.43
N ALA A 5 -21.20 8.70 16.73
CA ALA A 5 -21.54 7.41 17.33
C ALA A 5 -22.95 6.97 16.93
N ASP A 6 -23.91 7.89 16.88
CA ASP A 6 -25.31 7.60 16.58
C ASP A 6 -25.54 7.23 15.10
N TYR A 7 -24.69 7.68 14.18
CA TYR A 7 -24.77 7.33 12.74
C TYR A 7 -23.89 6.15 12.35
N VAL A 8 -22.63 6.14 12.81
CA VAL A 8 -21.66 5.12 12.40
C VAL A 8 -21.90 3.80 13.13
N HIS A 9 -22.33 3.82 14.40
CA HIS A 9 -22.51 2.59 15.18
C HIS A 9 -23.66 1.72 14.65
N PRO A 10 -24.87 2.25 14.33
CA PRO A 10 -25.92 1.44 13.72
C PRO A 10 -25.52 0.91 12.35
N LEU A 11 -24.95 1.75 11.50
CA LEU A 11 -24.50 1.36 10.16
C LEU A 11 -23.45 0.25 10.22
N THR A 12 -22.42 0.41 11.05
CA THR A 12 -21.37 -0.60 11.23
C THR A 12 -21.94 -1.87 11.85
N SER A 13 -22.85 -1.78 12.82
CA SER A 13 -23.51 -2.95 13.43
C SER A 13 -24.42 -3.70 12.44
N TRP A 14 -25.06 -2.99 11.50
CA TRP A 14 -25.91 -3.58 10.48
C TRP A 14 -25.09 -4.18 9.33
N LEU A 15 -24.03 -3.50 8.90
CA LEU A 15 -23.06 -4.00 7.91
C LEU A 15 -22.36 -5.25 8.42
N GLN A 16 -22.06 -5.25 9.72
CA GLN A 16 -21.64 -6.43 10.45
C GLN A 16 -22.71 -7.51 10.34
N ALA A 17 -23.97 -7.23 10.69
CA ALA A 17 -25.07 -8.20 10.64
C ALA A 17 -25.37 -8.79 9.26
N ASN A 18 -25.12 -8.03 8.18
CA ASN A 18 -25.45 -8.41 6.82
C ASN A 18 -24.26 -8.28 5.86
N PRO A 19 -23.18 -9.09 6.00
CA PRO A 19 -21.97 -8.88 5.20
C PRO A 19 -22.15 -9.23 3.71
N HIS A 20 -23.17 -10.00 3.31
CA HIS A 20 -23.51 -10.21 1.89
C HIS A 20 -23.96 -8.91 1.23
N TRP A 21 -24.61 -8.04 2.00
CA TRP A 21 -25.05 -6.72 1.58
C TRP A 21 -23.97 -5.65 1.76
N SER A 22 -22.84 -5.97 2.41
CA SER A 22 -21.81 -4.97 2.74
C SER A 22 -21.18 -4.33 1.51
N LEU A 23 -20.92 -5.12 0.46
CA LEU A 23 -20.42 -4.61 -0.83
C LEU A 23 -21.46 -3.74 -1.52
N PHE A 24 -22.72 -4.19 -1.52
CA PHE A 24 -23.82 -3.41 -2.09
C PHE A 24 -24.03 -2.08 -1.35
N ILE A 25 -23.97 -2.09 -0.02
CA ILE A 25 -24.09 -0.87 0.77
C ILE A 25 -22.87 0.02 0.62
N THR A 26 -21.67 -0.54 0.52
CA THR A 26 -20.48 0.25 0.19
C THR A 26 -20.67 0.96 -1.15
N PHE A 27 -21.22 0.27 -2.14
CA PHE A 27 -21.61 0.86 -3.42
C PHE A 27 -22.66 1.97 -3.24
N ILE A 28 -23.74 1.73 -2.48
CA ILE A 28 -24.79 2.74 -2.26
C ILE A 28 -24.29 3.96 -1.47
N ILE A 29 -23.46 3.76 -0.45
CA ILE A 29 -22.84 4.85 0.32
C ILE A 29 -21.92 5.65 -0.60
N ALA A 30 -21.07 4.99 -1.39
CA ALA A 30 -20.20 5.66 -2.35
C ALA A 30 -20.99 6.45 -3.40
N LEU A 31 -22.11 5.87 -3.85
CA LEU A 31 -23.02 6.48 -4.82
C LEU A 31 -23.70 7.72 -4.24
N THR A 32 -24.30 7.60 -3.05
CA THR A 32 -24.99 8.72 -2.38
C THR A 32 -24.03 9.82 -1.98
N GLU A 33 -22.83 9.45 -1.55
CA GLU A 33 -21.74 10.39 -1.26
C GLU A 33 -21.27 11.16 -2.49
N SER A 34 -21.29 10.53 -3.66
CA SER A 34 -20.88 11.13 -4.92
C SER A 34 -22.06 11.81 -5.65
N LEU A 35 -23.27 11.69 -5.13
CA LEU A 35 -24.45 12.33 -5.71
C LEU A 35 -24.47 13.83 -5.36
N ALA A 36 -24.92 14.64 -6.31
CA ALA A 36 -25.13 16.07 -6.12
C ALA A 36 -26.01 16.33 -4.90
N ILE A 37 -25.62 17.30 -4.06
CA ILE A 37 -26.35 17.77 -2.87
C ILE A 37 -26.35 16.75 -1.71
N ILE A 38 -26.70 15.48 -1.96
CA ILE A 38 -26.70 14.40 -0.97
C ILE A 38 -25.27 14.16 -0.45
N GLY A 39 -24.28 14.20 -1.34
CA GLY A 39 -22.87 14.03 -1.02
C GLY A 39 -22.27 15.10 -0.12
N SER A 40 -22.94 16.25 0.05
CA SER A 40 -22.55 17.30 1.00
C SER A 40 -23.15 17.10 2.38
N ILE A 41 -24.18 16.26 2.51
CA ILE A 41 -24.87 15.96 3.77
C ILE A 41 -24.30 14.68 4.39
N VAL A 42 -23.97 13.68 3.55
CA VAL A 42 -23.40 12.40 4.00
C VAL A 42 -21.91 12.57 4.29
N PRO A 43 -21.43 12.31 5.52
CA PRO A 43 -20.01 12.42 5.88
C PRO A 43 -19.25 11.20 5.36
N GLY A 44 -19.12 11.08 4.04
CA GLY A 44 -18.74 9.79 3.47
C GLY A 44 -17.24 9.47 3.53
N SER A 45 -16.36 10.46 3.71
CA SER A 45 -14.94 10.19 4.04
C SER A 45 -14.81 9.38 5.33
N VAL A 46 -15.67 9.68 6.32
CA VAL A 46 -15.73 8.96 7.59
C VAL A 46 -16.30 7.56 7.40
N THR A 47 -17.41 7.41 6.66
CA THR A 47 -18.03 6.11 6.44
C THR A 47 -17.15 5.20 5.61
N MET A 48 -16.41 5.71 4.63
CA MET A 48 -15.46 4.93 3.84
C MET A 48 -14.26 4.48 4.65
N THR A 49 -13.76 5.32 5.57
CA THR A 49 -12.75 4.88 6.51
C THR A 49 -13.31 3.83 7.46
N ALA A 50 -14.56 3.95 7.92
CA ALA A 50 -15.21 2.92 8.71
C ALA A 50 -15.37 1.60 7.92
N ILE A 51 -15.81 1.66 6.66
CA ILE A 51 -15.87 0.51 5.74
C ILE A 51 -14.47 -0.07 5.53
N GLY A 52 -13.45 0.76 5.41
CA GLY A 52 -12.05 0.35 5.38
C GLY A 52 -11.63 -0.37 6.65
N ILE A 53 -12.04 0.09 7.84
CA ILE A 53 -11.81 -0.61 9.12
C ILE A 53 -12.49 -1.98 9.08
N LEU A 54 -13.71 -2.08 8.55
CA LEU A 54 -14.38 -3.36 8.37
C LEU A 54 -13.56 -4.25 7.40
N ALA A 55 -13.13 -3.75 6.26
CA ALA A 55 -12.33 -4.50 5.29
C ALA A 55 -10.96 -4.94 5.86
N GLY A 56 -10.26 -4.07 6.59
CA GLY A 56 -8.98 -4.39 7.24
C GLY A 56 -9.11 -5.28 8.45
N SER A 57 -10.28 -5.29 9.11
CA SER A 57 -10.64 -6.28 10.12
C SER A 57 -11.20 -7.57 9.52
N GLY A 58 -11.10 -7.75 8.19
CA GLY A 58 -11.42 -8.98 7.47
C GLY A 58 -12.91 -9.27 7.30
N ILE A 59 -13.78 -8.32 7.65
CA ILE A 59 -15.24 -8.37 7.48
C ILE A 59 -15.61 -8.42 6.00
N MET A 60 -14.84 -7.70 5.19
CA MET A 60 -15.02 -7.57 3.76
C MET A 60 -13.69 -7.84 3.07
N ARG A 61 -13.71 -8.47 1.89
CA ARG A 61 -12.49 -8.59 1.10
C ARG A 61 -12.09 -7.19 0.59
N ILE A 62 -10.83 -6.82 0.79
CA ILE A 62 -10.30 -5.48 0.49
C ILE A 62 -10.44 -5.17 -1.00
N ASP A 63 -10.16 -6.14 -1.86
CA ASP A 63 -10.26 -6.03 -3.32
C ASP A 63 -11.69 -5.69 -3.78
N PHE A 64 -12.69 -6.45 -3.34
CA PHE A 64 -14.08 -6.15 -3.68
C PHE A 64 -14.61 -4.88 -3.03
N THR A 65 -14.13 -4.53 -1.83
CA THR A 65 -14.51 -3.28 -1.17
C THR A 65 -14.05 -2.07 -1.97
N LEU A 66 -12.80 -2.09 -2.46
CA LEU A 66 -12.26 -1.05 -3.33
C LEU A 66 -13.04 -0.96 -4.65
N ILE A 67 -13.39 -2.08 -5.26
CA ILE A 67 -14.19 -2.11 -6.50
C ILE A 67 -15.59 -1.54 -6.25
N ALA A 68 -16.29 -2.00 -5.21
CA ALA A 68 -17.63 -1.53 -4.89
C ALA A 68 -17.65 -0.02 -4.59
N ALA A 69 -16.70 0.48 -3.81
CA ALA A 69 -16.55 1.90 -3.53
C ALA A 69 -16.26 2.70 -4.81
N THR A 70 -15.39 2.18 -5.68
CA THR A 70 -15.06 2.82 -6.96
C THR A 70 -16.28 2.88 -7.88
N LEU A 71 -16.97 1.75 -8.09
CA LEU A 71 -18.15 1.67 -8.94
C LEU A 71 -19.28 2.57 -8.44
N GLY A 72 -19.56 2.54 -7.14
CA GLY A 72 -20.59 3.39 -6.54
C GLY A 72 -20.29 4.86 -6.76
N ALA A 73 -19.04 5.27 -6.51
CA ALA A 73 -18.64 6.64 -6.71
C ALA A 73 -18.63 7.07 -8.19
N VAL A 74 -18.31 6.17 -9.12
CA VAL A 74 -18.41 6.45 -10.58
C VAL A 74 -19.87 6.64 -10.97
N CYS A 75 -20.77 5.77 -10.50
CA CYS A 75 -22.20 5.86 -10.76
C CYS A 75 -22.80 7.17 -10.20
N GLY A 76 -22.49 7.54 -8.95
CA GLY A 76 -23.02 8.76 -8.33
C GLY A 76 -22.59 10.05 -9.05
N ASP A 77 -21.30 10.15 -9.42
CA ASP A 77 -20.79 11.28 -10.20
C ASP A 77 -21.39 11.30 -11.61
N SER A 78 -21.60 10.14 -12.23
CA SER A 78 -22.22 10.06 -13.56
C SER A 78 -23.68 10.50 -13.54
N LEU A 79 -24.46 10.10 -12.52
CA LEU A 79 -25.82 10.59 -12.32
C LEU A 79 -25.84 12.11 -12.14
N SER A 80 -24.92 12.65 -11.34
CA SER A 80 -24.78 14.08 -11.11
C SER A 80 -24.41 14.85 -12.38
N TYR A 81 -23.53 14.28 -13.22
CA TYR A 81 -23.20 14.82 -14.53
C TYR A 81 -24.42 14.85 -15.46
N PHE A 82 -25.20 13.76 -15.53
CA PHE A 82 -26.40 13.71 -16.36
C PHE A 82 -27.46 14.69 -15.87
N LEU A 83 -27.63 14.85 -14.56
CA LEU A 83 -28.51 15.88 -14.00
C LEU A 83 -28.10 17.27 -14.50
N GLY A 84 -26.81 17.61 -14.41
CA GLY A 84 -26.29 18.88 -14.95
C GLY A 84 -26.45 19.03 -16.46
N TYR A 85 -26.30 17.93 -17.20
CA TYR A 85 -26.38 17.93 -18.68
C TYR A 85 -27.81 18.13 -19.19
N PHE A 86 -28.81 17.49 -18.57
CA PHE A 86 -30.20 17.57 -19.01
C PHE A 86 -30.95 18.79 -18.46
N TYR A 87 -30.70 19.16 -17.20
CA TYR A 87 -31.45 20.24 -16.52
C TYR A 87 -30.68 21.57 -16.48
N SER A 88 -29.59 21.71 -17.24
CA SER A 88 -28.62 22.81 -17.25
C SER A 88 -29.12 24.17 -16.70
N ASP A 89 -30.00 24.86 -17.43
CA ASP A 89 -30.50 26.18 -17.06
C ASP A 89 -31.53 26.14 -15.91
N GLN A 90 -32.33 25.07 -15.82
CA GLN A 90 -33.34 24.89 -14.78
C GLN A 90 -32.70 24.64 -13.39
N LEU A 91 -31.54 23.98 -13.35
CA LEU A 91 -30.79 23.70 -12.12
C LEU A 91 -30.29 24.98 -11.41
N LEU A 92 -30.10 26.08 -12.15
CA LEU A 92 -29.67 27.36 -11.60
C LEU A 92 -30.75 28.00 -10.71
N GLU A 93 -32.02 27.66 -10.96
CA GLU A 93 -33.18 28.19 -10.24
C GLU A 93 -33.62 27.31 -9.06
N VAL A 94 -33.00 26.15 -8.89
CA VAL A 94 -33.33 25.17 -7.85
C VAL A 94 -32.34 25.26 -6.68
N TRP A 95 -32.81 24.98 -5.47
CA TRP A 95 -31.95 24.87 -4.28
C TRP A 95 -30.98 23.69 -4.42
N PRO A 96 -29.67 23.81 -4.09
CA PRO A 96 -28.99 24.90 -3.40
C PRO A 96 -28.36 25.97 -4.31
N PHE A 97 -28.35 25.80 -5.64
CA PHE A 97 -27.67 26.71 -6.58
C PHE A 97 -28.28 28.12 -6.59
N LYS A 98 -29.60 28.23 -6.42
CA LYS A 98 -30.30 29.52 -6.27
C LYS A 98 -29.89 30.28 -5.00
N LYS A 99 -29.64 29.57 -3.89
CA LYS A 99 -29.32 30.17 -2.58
C LYS A 99 -27.83 30.47 -2.42
N TYR A 100 -26.97 29.71 -3.12
CA TYR A 100 -25.52 29.83 -3.04
C TYR A 100 -24.89 29.99 -4.43
N PRO A 101 -25.13 31.13 -5.12
CA PRO A 101 -24.62 31.37 -6.47
C PRO A 101 -23.09 31.38 -6.54
N ASN A 102 -22.44 31.72 -5.42
CA ASN A 102 -20.99 31.68 -5.29
C ASN A 102 -20.42 30.27 -5.55
N LEU A 103 -21.09 29.19 -5.15
CA LEU A 103 -20.62 27.81 -5.40
C LEU A 103 -20.55 27.51 -6.90
N LEU A 104 -21.55 27.98 -7.65
CA LEU A 104 -21.60 27.83 -9.10
C LEU A 104 -20.51 28.66 -9.78
N LYS A 105 -20.30 29.91 -9.32
CA LYS A 105 -19.22 30.78 -9.82
C LYS A 105 -17.84 30.18 -9.55
N TYR A 106 -17.59 29.71 -8.32
CA TYR A 106 -16.34 29.04 -7.94
C TYR A 106 -16.09 27.79 -8.78
N GLY A 107 -17.11 26.96 -9.01
CA GLY A 107 -16.95 25.77 -9.83
C GLY A 107 -16.75 26.08 -11.32
N LYS A 108 -17.41 27.11 -11.87
CA LYS A 108 -17.15 27.61 -13.23
C LYS A 108 -15.74 28.17 -13.38
N GLU A 109 -15.25 28.95 -12.40
CA GLU A 109 -13.87 29.43 -12.35
C GLU A 109 -12.85 28.29 -12.18
N PHE A 110 -13.21 27.27 -11.39
CA PHE A 110 -12.37 26.09 -11.24
C PHE A 110 -12.26 25.30 -12.56
N PHE A 111 -13.38 25.14 -13.27
CA PHE A 111 -13.44 24.55 -14.61
C PHE A 111 -12.74 25.38 -15.68
N SER A 112 -12.87 26.71 -15.66
CA SER A 112 -12.16 27.57 -16.62
C SER A 112 -10.65 27.50 -16.41
N LYS A 113 -10.20 27.37 -15.16
CA LYS A 113 -8.78 27.29 -14.81
C LYS A 113 -8.16 25.90 -15.04
N HIS A 114 -8.87 24.81 -14.75
CA HIS A 114 -8.31 23.45 -14.80
C HIS A 114 -8.89 22.55 -15.89
N GLY A 115 -9.90 23.01 -16.65
CA GLY A 115 -10.51 22.28 -17.77
C GLY A 115 -11.01 20.90 -17.34
N GLY A 116 -10.75 19.86 -18.15
CA GLY A 116 -11.13 18.48 -17.82
C GLY A 116 -10.45 17.91 -16.56
N LYS A 117 -9.32 18.49 -16.10
CA LYS A 117 -8.66 18.08 -14.84
C LYS A 117 -9.48 18.44 -13.61
N SER A 118 -10.43 19.36 -13.76
CA SER A 118 -11.32 19.79 -12.70
C SER A 118 -12.11 18.62 -12.14
N VAL A 119 -12.52 17.66 -12.98
CA VAL A 119 -13.24 16.45 -12.53
C VAL A 119 -12.33 15.60 -11.64
N LEU A 120 -11.08 15.39 -12.06
CA LEU A 120 -10.14 14.51 -11.35
C LEU A 120 -9.67 15.12 -10.02
N ILE A 121 -9.31 16.39 -10.03
CA ILE A 121 -8.78 17.10 -8.85
C ILE A 121 -9.94 17.50 -7.91
N GLY A 122 -11.05 17.88 -8.50
CA GLY A 122 -12.24 18.37 -7.82
C GLY A 122 -12.78 17.44 -6.76
N ARG A 123 -12.67 16.13 -6.99
CA ARG A 123 -13.09 15.10 -6.06
C ARG A 123 -12.37 15.15 -4.72
N PHE A 124 -11.17 15.71 -4.67
CA PHE A 124 -10.36 15.84 -3.45
C PHE A 124 -10.49 17.23 -2.79
N VAL A 125 -11.30 18.13 -3.37
CA VAL A 125 -11.54 19.47 -2.82
C VAL A 125 -12.93 19.49 -2.17
N GLY A 126 -12.95 19.41 -0.83
CA GLY A 126 -14.15 19.14 -0.02
C GLY A 126 -15.45 19.79 -0.50
N PRO A 127 -15.59 21.13 -0.53
CA PRO A 127 -16.83 21.79 -0.93
C PRO A 127 -17.20 21.63 -2.41
N LEU A 128 -16.23 21.37 -3.28
CA LEU A 128 -16.42 21.31 -4.73
C LEU A 128 -16.75 19.91 -5.23
N ARG A 129 -16.46 18.87 -4.45
CA ARG A 129 -16.59 17.46 -4.86
C ARG A 129 -17.96 17.10 -5.40
N SER A 130 -19.03 17.37 -4.65
CA SER A 130 -20.40 17.01 -5.02
C SER A 130 -20.99 17.91 -6.11
N ILE A 131 -20.30 19.00 -6.46
CA ILE A 131 -20.78 20.06 -7.36
C ILE A 131 -20.10 19.97 -8.74
N ILE A 132 -18.84 19.57 -8.77
CA ILE A 132 -18.04 19.51 -10.00
C ILE A 132 -18.63 18.61 -11.09
N PRO A 133 -19.17 17.41 -10.78
CA PRO A 133 -19.85 16.59 -11.79
C PRO A 133 -21.05 17.31 -12.41
N VAL A 134 -21.86 17.99 -11.60
CA VAL A 134 -23.01 18.78 -12.08
C VAL A 134 -22.57 19.92 -12.98
N ILE A 135 -21.54 20.67 -12.58
CA ILE A 135 -21.00 21.77 -13.38
C ILE A 135 -20.42 21.27 -14.69
N ALA A 136 -19.76 20.10 -14.69
CA ALA A 136 -19.28 19.47 -15.92
C ALA A 136 -20.44 19.17 -16.90
N GLY A 137 -21.59 18.75 -16.35
CA GLY A 137 -22.84 18.55 -17.09
C GLY A 137 -23.41 19.85 -17.65
N ILE A 138 -23.54 20.89 -16.81
CA ILE A 138 -24.04 22.24 -17.20
C ILE A 138 -23.16 22.84 -18.32
N MET A 139 -21.85 22.58 -18.26
CA MET A 139 -20.91 23.03 -19.29
C MET A 139 -20.87 22.14 -20.53
N HIS A 140 -21.75 21.13 -20.63
CA HIS A 140 -21.83 20.15 -21.71
C HIS A 140 -20.47 19.52 -22.08
N MET A 141 -19.68 19.18 -21.07
CA MET A 141 -18.40 18.48 -21.27
C MET A 141 -18.62 17.13 -21.96
N LYS A 142 -17.85 16.79 -23.00
CA LYS A 142 -18.00 15.49 -23.71
C LYS A 142 -17.99 14.30 -22.72
N GLN A 143 -19.04 13.46 -22.77
CA GLN A 143 -19.29 12.34 -21.84
C GLN A 143 -18.08 11.43 -21.64
N TRP A 144 -17.37 11.04 -22.71
CA TRP A 144 -16.20 10.17 -22.60
C TRP A 144 -15.03 10.80 -21.83
N ARG A 145 -14.83 12.11 -21.98
CA ARG A 145 -13.78 12.83 -21.23
C ARG A 145 -14.13 12.91 -19.75
N PHE A 146 -15.41 13.09 -19.44
CA PHE A 146 -15.91 13.07 -18.08
C PHE A 146 -15.74 11.68 -17.45
N LEU A 147 -16.18 10.62 -18.15
CA LEU A 147 -16.13 9.24 -17.64
C LEU A 147 -14.71 8.80 -17.30
N ILE A 148 -13.74 9.03 -18.20
CA ILE A 148 -12.33 8.67 -17.95
C ILE A 148 -11.78 9.40 -16.71
N ALA A 149 -12.03 10.70 -16.60
CA ALA A 149 -11.57 11.49 -15.45
C ALA A 149 -12.26 11.03 -14.15
N ASN A 150 -13.56 10.74 -14.22
CA ASN A 150 -14.37 10.24 -13.11
C ASN A 150 -13.82 8.89 -12.60
N VAL A 151 -13.66 7.89 -13.47
CA VAL A 151 -13.14 6.56 -13.11
C VAL A 151 -11.76 6.64 -12.46
N LEU A 152 -10.81 7.36 -13.06
CA LEU A 152 -9.47 7.53 -12.49
C LEU A 152 -9.50 8.21 -11.12
N SER A 153 -10.32 9.26 -10.99
CA SER A 153 -10.51 9.94 -9.70
C SER A 153 -11.15 9.04 -8.65
N ALA A 154 -12.04 8.13 -9.06
CA ALA A 154 -12.74 7.23 -8.17
C ALA A 154 -11.85 6.12 -7.62
N ILE A 155 -10.95 5.59 -8.44
CA ILE A 155 -9.92 4.65 -7.99
C ILE A 155 -9.01 5.34 -6.97
N GLY A 156 -8.46 6.52 -7.30
CA GLY A 156 -7.59 7.25 -6.36
C GLY A 156 -8.30 7.59 -5.04
N TRP A 157 -9.57 7.97 -5.11
CA TRP A 157 -10.39 8.28 -3.95
C TRP A 157 -10.69 7.05 -3.08
N SER A 158 -11.07 5.92 -3.68
CA SER A 158 -11.36 4.70 -2.92
C SER A 158 -10.11 4.22 -2.16
N PHE A 159 -8.95 4.20 -2.81
CA PHE A 159 -7.68 3.90 -2.15
C PHE A 159 -7.39 4.89 -1.00
N LEU A 160 -7.54 6.19 -1.23
CA LEU A 160 -7.20 7.21 -0.24
C LEU A 160 -8.04 7.12 1.04
N TYR A 161 -9.34 6.81 0.94
CA TYR A 161 -10.24 6.82 2.10
C TYR A 161 -10.46 5.43 2.71
N VAL A 162 -10.37 4.34 1.93
CA VAL A 162 -10.55 2.97 2.41
C VAL A 162 -9.25 2.41 3.00
N MET A 163 -8.09 2.63 2.37
CA MET A 163 -6.82 2.02 2.83
C MET A 163 -6.36 2.44 4.23
N PRO A 164 -6.47 3.72 4.66
CA PRO A 164 -6.21 4.09 6.04
C PRO A 164 -7.13 3.36 7.02
N GLY A 165 -8.40 3.17 6.65
CA GLY A 165 -9.32 2.33 7.40
C GLY A 165 -8.84 0.89 7.48
N VAL A 166 -8.38 0.32 6.36
CA VAL A 166 -7.83 -1.04 6.31
C VAL A 166 -6.65 -1.20 7.27
N LEU A 167 -5.72 -0.24 7.25
CA LEU A 167 -4.59 -0.20 8.19
C LEU A 167 -5.07 -0.22 9.64
N ILE A 168 -6.04 0.62 9.98
CA ILE A 168 -6.64 0.66 11.33
C ILE A 168 -7.31 -0.66 11.68
N GLY A 169 -8.06 -1.25 10.74
CA GLY A 169 -8.74 -2.53 10.96
C GLY A 169 -7.74 -3.67 11.23
N THR A 170 -6.61 -3.67 10.51
CA THR A 170 -5.55 -4.65 10.73
C THR A 170 -4.84 -4.45 12.06
N ALA A 171 -4.56 -3.20 12.46
CA ALA A 171 -3.88 -2.88 13.73
C ALA A 171 -4.79 -2.97 14.96
N GLY A 172 -6.08 -2.61 14.81
CA GLY A 172 -7.06 -2.51 15.89
C GLY A 172 -7.47 -3.87 16.47
N HIS A 173 -7.15 -4.96 15.79
CA HIS A 173 -7.35 -6.32 16.31
C HIS A 173 -6.33 -6.68 17.39
N GLU A 174 -5.17 -6.02 17.39
CA GLU A 174 -4.07 -6.23 18.33
C GLU A 174 -4.16 -5.32 19.56
N LEU A 175 -5.09 -4.36 19.56
CA LEU A 175 -5.18 -3.29 20.56
C LEU A 175 -6.50 -3.34 21.34
N SER A 176 -6.43 -3.00 22.62
CA SER A 176 -7.61 -2.90 23.50
C SER A 176 -8.61 -1.85 22.97
N THR A 177 -9.86 -1.85 23.45
CA THR A 177 -10.89 -0.85 23.07
C THR A 177 -10.44 0.60 23.28
N GLU A 178 -9.52 0.85 24.23
CA GLU A 178 -8.84 2.14 24.38
C GLU A 178 -7.73 2.39 23.37
N GLY A 179 -7.02 1.34 22.93
CA GLY A 179 -6.04 1.44 21.86
C GLY A 179 -6.70 1.77 20.51
N ALA A 180 -7.88 1.23 20.24
CA ALA A 180 -8.67 1.59 19.05
C ALA A 180 -9.14 3.05 19.06
N THR A 181 -9.61 3.57 20.20
CA THR A 181 -10.00 4.99 20.32
C THR A 181 -8.78 5.92 20.29
N ARG A 182 -7.66 5.55 20.94
CA ARG A 182 -6.39 6.29 20.84
C ARG A 182 -5.83 6.28 19.42
N LEU A 183 -5.90 5.16 18.71
CA LEU A 183 -5.50 5.08 17.30
C LEU A 183 -6.40 5.96 16.42
N PHE A 184 -7.71 5.93 16.64
CA PHE A 184 -8.64 6.79 15.91
C PHE A 184 -8.35 8.28 16.16
N ILE A 185 -8.11 8.68 17.41
CA ILE A 185 -7.71 10.04 17.77
C ILE A 185 -6.35 10.39 17.17
N LEU A 186 -5.37 9.49 17.27
CA LEU A 186 -4.03 9.66 16.71
C LEU A 186 -4.09 9.87 15.20
N ILE A 187 -4.95 9.13 14.49
CA ILE A 187 -5.11 9.27 13.05
C ILE A 187 -5.83 10.55 12.69
N LEU A 188 -6.81 10.97 13.49
CA LEU A 188 -7.42 12.29 13.32
C LEU A 188 -6.40 13.41 13.53
N VAL A 189 -5.53 13.28 14.54
CA VAL A 189 -4.40 14.19 14.78
C VAL A 189 -3.39 14.14 13.64
N ILE A 190 -3.08 12.96 13.09
CA ILE A 190 -2.20 12.80 11.93
C ILE A 190 -2.86 13.44 10.71
N LEU A 191 -4.14 13.25 10.45
CA LEU A 191 -4.85 13.86 9.31
C LEU A 191 -4.88 15.39 9.42
N VAL A 192 -5.16 15.93 10.61
CA VAL A 192 -5.08 17.37 10.89
C VAL A 192 -3.63 17.86 10.73
N GLY A 193 -2.67 17.08 11.22
CA GLY A 193 -1.23 17.33 11.07
C GLY A 193 -0.77 17.32 9.61
N VAL A 194 -1.24 16.38 8.80
CA VAL A 194 -1.02 16.29 7.34
C VAL A 194 -1.66 17.48 6.63
N TRP A 195 -2.85 17.91 7.06
CA TRP A 195 -3.50 19.11 6.51
C TRP A 195 -2.71 20.38 6.82
N PHE A 196 -2.30 20.55 8.08
CA PHE A 196 -1.51 21.70 8.52
C PHE A 196 -0.11 21.71 7.87
N THR A 197 0.55 20.55 7.80
CA THR A 197 1.83 20.41 7.08
C THR A 197 1.67 20.64 5.59
N SER A 198 0.57 20.23 4.95
CA SER A 198 0.32 20.54 3.54
C SER A 198 0.20 22.05 3.30
N ILE A 199 -0.49 22.77 4.19
CA ILE A 199 -0.55 24.24 4.16
C ILE A 199 0.83 24.85 4.38
N PHE A 200 1.58 24.36 5.38
CA PHE A 200 2.93 24.81 5.67
C PHE A 200 3.88 24.56 4.50
N ILE A 201 3.89 23.36 3.92
CA ILE A 201 4.68 22.98 2.74
C ILE A 201 4.31 23.87 1.56
N LYS A 202 3.02 24.12 1.31
CA LYS A 202 2.59 25.02 0.23
C LYS A 202 3.08 26.45 0.46
N SER A 203 2.95 26.96 1.69
CA SER A 203 3.42 28.30 2.06
C SER A 203 4.94 28.42 1.97
N ALA A 204 5.67 27.43 2.49
CA ALA A 204 7.11 27.33 2.40
C ALA A 204 7.57 27.23 0.95
N PHE A 205 6.94 26.38 0.13
CA PHE A 205 7.24 26.25 -1.29
C PHE A 205 7.03 27.55 -2.04
N LEU A 206 5.95 28.29 -1.77
CA LEU A 206 5.72 29.61 -2.37
C LEU A 206 6.80 30.61 -1.95
N LYS A 207 7.13 30.69 -0.66
CA LYS A 207 8.17 31.60 -0.14
C LYS A 207 9.55 31.23 -0.67
N ILE A 208 9.91 29.96 -0.68
CA ILE A 208 11.17 29.44 -1.21
C ILE A 208 11.24 29.71 -2.71
N ASN A 209 10.17 29.44 -3.47
CA ASN A 209 10.16 29.70 -4.91
C ASN A 209 10.33 31.19 -5.22
N LEU A 210 9.67 32.08 -4.47
CA LEU A 210 9.86 33.53 -4.61
C LEU A 210 11.28 33.96 -4.23
N PHE A 211 11.81 33.45 -3.12
CA PHE A 211 13.19 33.69 -2.68
C PHE A 211 14.22 33.22 -3.73
N LEU A 212 14.06 32.00 -4.23
CA LEU A 212 14.90 31.40 -5.25
C LEU A 212 14.82 32.20 -6.55
N LYS A 213 13.63 32.60 -7.00
CA LYS A 213 13.44 33.39 -8.23
C LYS A 213 14.17 34.73 -8.16
N ASN A 214 14.12 35.41 -7.01
CA ASN A 214 14.74 36.71 -6.83
C ASN A 214 16.27 36.61 -6.64
N ASN A 215 16.75 35.56 -5.97
CA ASN A 215 18.16 35.48 -5.54
C ASN A 215 19.05 34.60 -6.43
N LEU A 216 18.53 33.52 -7.04
CA LEU A 216 19.36 32.59 -7.83
C LEU A 216 19.98 33.25 -9.06
N HIS A 217 19.25 34.13 -9.73
CA HIS A 217 19.76 34.86 -10.88
C HIS A 217 21.02 35.68 -10.50
N GLY A 218 20.92 36.46 -9.42
CA GLY A 218 22.04 37.27 -8.92
C GLY A 218 23.19 36.41 -8.39
N PHE A 219 22.90 35.33 -7.67
CA PHE A 219 23.91 34.39 -7.18
C PHE A 219 24.70 33.73 -8.33
N TRP A 220 23.99 33.30 -9.39
CA TRP A 220 24.62 32.67 -10.54
C TRP A 220 25.46 33.67 -11.33
N LEU A 221 24.98 34.91 -11.52
CA LEU A 221 25.78 36.00 -12.08
C LEU A 221 27.04 36.29 -11.24
N SER A 222 26.92 36.32 -9.92
CA SER A 222 28.08 36.51 -9.03
C SER A 222 29.09 35.35 -9.14
N SER A 223 28.64 34.15 -9.50
CA SER A 223 29.49 32.98 -9.69
C SER A 223 30.41 33.11 -10.92
N LYS A 224 30.04 33.95 -11.90
CA LYS A 224 30.91 34.33 -13.03
C LYS A 224 32.18 35.05 -12.57
N ASN A 225 32.10 35.83 -11.50
CA ASN A 225 33.22 36.64 -11.01
C ASN A 225 34.12 35.90 -10.02
N ASN A 226 33.78 34.67 -9.62
CA ASN A 226 34.53 33.86 -8.66
C ASN A 226 35.42 32.85 -9.40
N SER A 227 36.74 32.86 -9.18
CA SER A 227 37.69 32.05 -9.95
C SER A 227 37.43 30.54 -9.88
N LYS A 228 36.93 30.03 -8.75
CA LYS A 228 36.62 28.61 -8.56
C LYS A 228 35.34 28.18 -9.30
N LEU A 229 34.34 29.04 -9.34
CA LEU A 229 33.03 28.73 -9.93
C LEU A 229 32.95 29.12 -11.42
N PHE A 230 33.87 29.94 -11.91
CA PHE A 230 33.90 30.38 -13.30
C PHE A 230 33.97 29.21 -14.30
N SER A 231 34.81 28.21 -14.04
CA SER A 231 34.89 27.02 -14.89
C SER A 231 33.55 26.28 -14.97
N LEU A 232 32.87 26.16 -13.83
CA LEU A 232 31.57 25.48 -13.75
C LEU A 232 30.45 26.34 -14.38
N PHE A 233 30.50 27.66 -14.21
CA PHE A 233 29.60 28.60 -14.87
C PHE A 233 29.68 28.49 -16.40
N ASN A 234 30.89 28.52 -16.98
CA ASN A 234 31.09 28.37 -18.43
C ASN A 234 30.79 26.95 -18.92
N ALA A 235 30.98 25.93 -18.08
CA ALA A 235 30.69 24.55 -18.44
C ALA A 235 29.19 24.27 -18.58
N ILE A 236 28.33 25.04 -17.90
CA ILE A 236 26.91 24.71 -17.69
C ILE A 236 25.97 25.74 -18.32
N THR A 237 26.33 27.03 -18.30
CA THR A 237 25.46 28.12 -18.73
C THR A 237 25.43 28.23 -20.27
N PRO A 238 24.25 28.29 -20.91
CA PRO A 238 24.15 28.62 -22.33
C PRO A 238 24.52 30.08 -22.61
N GLU A 239 25.23 30.34 -23.71
CA GLU A 239 25.73 31.68 -24.06
C GLU A 239 24.61 32.70 -24.34
N ASP A 240 23.48 32.24 -24.89
CA ASP A 240 22.33 33.08 -25.26
C ASP A 240 21.32 33.30 -24.11
N GLU A 241 21.59 32.78 -22.90
CA GLU A 241 20.66 32.85 -21.79
C GLU A 241 20.72 34.21 -21.07
N LYS A 242 19.65 35.01 -21.23
CA LYS A 242 19.52 36.30 -20.52
C LYS A 242 19.02 36.15 -19.08
N ASP A 243 18.16 35.16 -18.82
CA ASP A 243 17.68 34.83 -17.47
C ASP A 243 18.31 33.53 -16.98
N HIS A 244 19.26 33.66 -16.05
CA HIS A 244 20.05 32.56 -15.51
C HIS A 244 19.32 31.70 -14.45
N TYR A 245 18.11 32.11 -14.03
CA TYR A 245 17.34 31.38 -13.02
C TYR A 245 17.15 29.88 -13.33
N PRO A 246 16.77 29.45 -14.54
CA PRO A 246 16.48 28.04 -14.81
C PRO A 246 17.73 27.16 -14.75
N THR A 247 18.89 27.68 -15.16
CA THR A 247 20.18 26.96 -15.08
C THR A 247 20.61 26.79 -13.62
N ALA A 248 20.56 27.87 -12.84
CA ALA A 248 20.88 27.84 -11.42
C ALA A 248 19.91 26.94 -10.63
N GLY A 249 18.63 26.97 -10.96
CA GLY A 249 17.59 26.12 -10.36
C GLY A 249 17.79 24.63 -10.66
N LEU A 250 18.10 24.28 -11.92
CA LEU A 250 18.41 22.89 -12.30
C LEU A 250 19.65 22.37 -11.56
N LEU A 251 20.68 23.20 -11.43
CA LEU A 251 21.90 22.83 -10.69
C LEU A 251 21.62 22.63 -9.20
N LEU A 252 20.92 23.57 -8.55
CA LEU A 252 20.56 23.45 -7.15
C LEU A 252 19.75 22.19 -6.88
N LEU A 253 18.78 21.90 -7.76
CA LEU A 253 17.94 20.71 -7.66
C LEU A 253 18.77 19.42 -7.87
N THR A 254 19.74 19.42 -8.78
CA THR A 254 20.69 18.30 -8.97
C THR A 254 21.52 18.06 -7.70
N VAL A 255 22.09 19.12 -7.11
CA VAL A 255 22.88 19.04 -5.87
C VAL A 255 22.02 18.55 -4.70
N PHE A 256 20.78 19.02 -4.60
CA PHE A 256 19.84 18.58 -3.56
C PHE A 256 19.53 17.09 -3.65
N PHE A 257 19.19 16.59 -4.85
CA PHE A 257 18.93 15.16 -5.04
C PHE A 257 20.18 14.31 -4.83
N LEU A 258 21.36 14.80 -5.24
CA LEU A 258 22.64 14.15 -4.96
C LEU A 258 22.88 14.04 -3.45
N PHE A 259 22.63 15.11 -2.69
CA PHE A 259 22.76 15.10 -1.23
C PHE A 259 21.82 14.08 -0.59
N LEU A 260 20.53 14.05 -0.98
CA LEU A 260 19.58 13.06 -0.48
C LEU A 260 20.02 11.62 -0.79
N PHE A 261 20.53 11.38 -2.00
CA PHE A 261 21.04 10.07 -2.41
C PHE A 261 22.26 9.64 -1.58
N ILE A 262 23.21 10.56 -1.34
CA ILE A 262 24.39 10.32 -0.49
C ILE A 262 23.97 10.03 0.95
N VAL A 263 23.02 10.79 1.50
CA VAL A 263 22.49 10.54 2.86
C VAL A 263 21.85 9.16 2.94
N LEU A 264 21.05 8.77 1.94
CA LEU A 264 20.44 7.44 1.89
C LEU A 264 21.49 6.33 1.84
N LEU A 265 22.53 6.49 1.00
CA LEU A 265 23.66 5.56 0.94
C LEU A 265 24.42 5.47 2.26
N ALA A 266 24.73 6.61 2.88
CA ALA A 266 25.45 6.69 4.14
C ALA A 266 24.66 6.01 5.27
N LEU A 267 23.35 6.27 5.36
CA LEU A 267 22.46 5.59 6.31
C LEU A 267 22.40 4.08 6.02
N GLY A 268 22.37 3.69 4.73
CA GLY A 268 22.41 2.30 4.26
C GLY A 268 23.62 1.53 4.78
N MET A 269 24.79 2.15 4.66
CA MET A 269 26.05 1.52 5.06
C MET A 269 26.28 1.52 6.57
N THR A 270 25.76 2.51 7.31
CA THR A 270 26.13 2.71 8.72
C THR A 270 25.09 2.20 9.72
N THR A 271 23.80 2.13 9.34
CA THR A 271 22.71 1.92 10.32
C THR A 271 21.80 0.75 9.97
N GLN A 272 21.47 -0.07 10.98
CA GLN A 272 20.37 -1.05 10.89
C GLN A 272 18.98 -0.38 10.83
N TRP A 273 18.89 0.93 11.03
CA TRP A 273 17.64 1.69 11.04
C TRP A 273 16.83 1.53 9.75
N LEU A 274 17.49 1.41 8.59
CA LEU A 274 16.75 1.22 7.33
C LEU A 274 16.06 -0.15 7.28
N GLN A 275 16.62 -1.19 7.91
CA GLN A 275 15.94 -2.48 8.06
C GLN A 275 14.71 -2.37 8.97
N ALA A 276 14.77 -1.53 10.00
CA ALA A 276 13.63 -1.26 10.89
C ALA A 276 12.44 -0.60 10.16
N ILE A 277 12.66 0.00 8.98
CA ILE A 277 11.59 0.52 8.12
C ILE A 277 11.21 -0.50 7.04
N ASN A 278 12.21 -1.10 6.38
CA ASN A 278 12.00 -2.00 5.26
C ASN A 278 11.23 -3.28 5.61
N ILE A 279 11.58 -3.93 6.73
CA ILE A 279 10.96 -5.22 7.11
C ILE A 279 9.47 -5.05 7.46
N PRO A 280 9.07 -4.12 8.35
CA PRO A 280 7.67 -3.81 8.61
C PRO A 280 6.82 -3.56 7.36
N ILE A 281 7.34 -2.76 6.43
CA ILE A 281 6.62 -2.39 5.20
C ILE A 281 6.49 -3.62 4.30
N HIS A 282 7.55 -4.40 4.14
CA HIS A 282 7.53 -5.62 3.34
C HIS A 282 6.54 -6.66 3.92
N LEU A 283 6.61 -6.95 5.22
CA LEU A 283 5.69 -7.91 5.85
C LEU A 283 4.23 -7.44 5.74
N PHE A 284 4.02 -6.13 5.90
CA PHE A 284 2.69 -5.54 5.76
C PHE A 284 2.16 -5.69 4.33
N THR A 285 2.95 -5.34 3.30
CA THR A 285 2.52 -5.46 1.90
C THR A 285 2.28 -6.92 1.51
N GLN A 286 3.14 -7.85 1.96
CA GLN A 286 2.95 -9.28 1.74
C GLN A 286 1.66 -9.81 2.40
N SER A 287 1.26 -9.26 3.55
CA SER A 287 0.00 -9.63 4.21
C SER A 287 -1.27 -9.18 3.45
N LEU A 288 -1.13 -8.30 2.46
CA LEU A 288 -2.21 -7.81 1.59
C LEU A 288 -2.35 -8.59 0.27
N HIS A 289 -1.51 -9.62 0.06
CA HIS A 289 -1.49 -10.36 -1.19
C HIS A 289 -2.83 -11.02 -1.51
N THR A 290 -3.33 -10.74 -2.71
CA THR A 290 -4.49 -11.38 -3.31
C THR A 290 -4.21 -11.54 -4.80
N SER A 291 -4.76 -12.60 -5.41
CA SER A 291 -4.53 -12.91 -6.84
C SER A 291 -4.90 -11.77 -7.78
N LEU A 292 -5.93 -10.98 -7.44
CA LEU A 292 -6.33 -9.82 -8.24
C LEU A 292 -5.32 -8.67 -8.14
N LEU A 293 -4.95 -8.28 -6.91
CA LEU A 293 -4.00 -7.19 -6.71
C LEU A 293 -2.62 -7.54 -7.28
N GLU A 294 -2.20 -8.80 -7.15
CA GLU A 294 -1.00 -9.34 -7.79
C GLU A 294 -1.04 -9.11 -9.32
N SER A 295 -2.14 -9.50 -9.97
CA SER A 295 -2.32 -9.31 -11.42
C SER A 295 -2.19 -7.84 -11.84
N ILE A 296 -2.79 -6.92 -11.07
CA ILE A 296 -2.73 -5.47 -11.31
C ILE A 296 -1.30 -4.94 -11.16
N PHE A 297 -0.62 -5.32 -10.07
CA PHE A 297 0.73 -4.82 -9.81
C PHE A 297 1.77 -5.44 -10.74
N ILE A 298 1.56 -6.66 -11.26
CA ILE A 298 2.35 -7.20 -12.36
C ILE A 298 2.28 -6.26 -13.57
N ILE A 299 1.08 -5.83 -14.00
CA ILE A 299 0.91 -4.89 -15.12
C ILE A 299 1.61 -3.55 -14.84
N CYS A 300 1.44 -3.00 -13.62
CA CYS A 300 2.09 -1.75 -13.23
C CYS A 300 3.63 -1.85 -13.23
N ALA A 301 4.20 -2.97 -12.79
CA ALA A 301 5.65 -3.20 -12.83
C ALA A 301 6.17 -3.27 -14.28
N GLN A 302 5.36 -3.76 -15.22
CA GLN A 302 5.73 -3.83 -16.63
C GLN A 302 5.86 -2.45 -17.31
N LEU A 303 5.31 -1.37 -16.74
CA LEU A 303 5.48 0.01 -17.27
C LEU A 303 6.94 0.47 -17.30
N THR A 304 7.82 -0.21 -16.56
CA THR A 304 9.26 0.05 -16.51
C THR A 304 10.09 -1.16 -16.95
N SER A 305 9.49 -2.14 -17.60
CA SER A 305 10.21 -3.31 -18.09
C SER A 305 11.30 -2.95 -19.10
N THR A 306 12.29 -3.82 -19.25
CA THR A 306 13.35 -3.62 -20.26
C THR A 306 12.77 -3.51 -21.68
N LEU A 307 11.69 -4.24 -21.98
CA LEU A 307 11.01 -4.21 -23.28
C LEU A 307 10.27 -2.89 -23.52
N THR A 308 9.65 -2.30 -22.49
CA THR A 308 9.00 -0.99 -22.62
C THR A 308 9.99 0.14 -22.83
N LEU A 309 11.08 0.12 -22.06
CA LEU A 309 12.14 1.13 -22.17
C LEU A 309 12.89 1.04 -23.49
N SER A 310 13.22 -0.17 -23.96
CA SER A 310 13.88 -0.37 -25.25
C SER A 310 12.96 -0.02 -26.42
N GLY A 311 11.68 -0.42 -26.36
CA GLY A 311 10.68 -0.05 -27.36
C GLY A 311 10.50 1.46 -27.48
N LEU A 312 10.40 2.15 -26.34
CA LEU A 312 10.29 3.61 -26.32
C LEU A 312 11.56 4.30 -26.82
N PHE A 313 12.73 3.81 -26.43
CA PHE A 313 14.00 4.31 -26.95
C PHE A 313 14.09 4.16 -28.47
N LEU A 314 13.75 2.99 -29.01
CA LEU A 314 13.77 2.73 -30.45
C LEU A 314 12.82 3.66 -31.22
N VAL A 315 11.58 3.82 -30.74
CA VAL A 315 10.62 4.73 -31.37
C VAL A 315 11.11 6.17 -31.35
N CYS A 316 11.70 6.62 -30.23
CA CYS A 316 12.30 7.96 -30.15
C CYS A 316 13.50 8.13 -31.10
N CYS A 317 14.32 7.10 -31.27
CA CYS A 317 15.45 7.09 -32.19
C CYS A 317 15.02 7.10 -33.66
N ILE A 318 14.03 6.27 -34.04
CA ILE A 318 13.44 6.26 -35.38
C ILE A 318 12.86 7.63 -35.69
N TRP A 319 12.10 8.19 -34.74
CA TRP A 319 11.54 9.52 -34.88
C TRP A 319 12.62 10.59 -35.09
N ALA A 320 13.66 10.62 -34.25
CA ALA A 320 14.76 11.58 -34.36
C ALA A 320 15.55 11.41 -35.67
N PHE A 321 15.67 10.17 -36.18
CA PHE A 321 16.29 9.86 -37.46
C PHE A 321 15.46 10.41 -38.63
N CYS A 322 14.15 10.17 -38.65
CA CYS A 322 13.24 10.70 -39.67
C CYS A 322 13.27 12.24 -39.74
N HIS A 323 13.47 12.91 -38.60
CA HIS A 323 13.59 14.37 -38.52
C HIS A 323 15.02 14.90 -38.61
N ARG A 324 16.01 14.06 -38.95
CA ARG A 324 17.44 14.42 -39.11
C ARG A 324 18.07 15.08 -37.88
N ASN A 325 17.56 14.79 -36.68
CA ASN A 325 18.05 15.37 -35.42
C ASN A 325 18.91 14.37 -34.63
N TYR A 326 20.06 14.01 -35.21
CA TYR A 326 20.98 12.99 -34.67
C TYR A 326 21.54 13.32 -33.29
N LYS A 327 21.57 14.61 -32.90
CA LYS A 327 22.01 15.04 -31.58
C LYS A 327 21.15 14.41 -30.47
N ILE A 328 19.84 14.36 -30.65
CA ILE A 328 18.91 13.80 -29.66
C ILE A 328 19.19 12.31 -29.44
N ILE A 329 19.50 11.58 -30.51
CA ILE A 329 19.86 10.16 -30.43
C ILE A 329 21.09 9.98 -29.55
N ALA A 330 22.13 10.80 -29.75
CA ALA A 330 23.33 10.75 -28.92
C ALA A 330 23.03 11.02 -27.43
N TYR A 331 22.17 11.99 -27.12
CA TYR A 331 21.78 12.28 -25.74
C TYR A 331 20.91 11.19 -25.10
N LEU A 332 19.91 10.65 -25.81
CA LEU A 332 19.09 9.54 -25.32
C LEU A 332 19.95 8.30 -25.06
N SER A 333 20.88 7.99 -25.97
CA SER A 333 21.85 6.91 -25.80
C SER A 333 22.76 7.16 -24.59
N SER A 334 23.26 8.39 -24.41
CA SER A 334 24.07 8.77 -23.26
C SER A 334 23.31 8.58 -21.94
N VAL A 335 22.05 9.02 -21.86
CA VAL A 335 21.22 8.88 -20.66
C VAL A 335 21.09 7.41 -20.25
N LEU A 336 20.79 6.53 -21.20
CA LEU A 336 20.68 5.10 -20.93
C LEU A 336 22.03 4.47 -20.55
N PHE A 337 23.08 4.80 -21.30
CA PHE A 337 24.42 4.28 -21.05
C PHE A 337 24.91 4.64 -19.64
N PHE A 338 24.86 5.92 -19.26
CA PHE A 338 25.28 6.36 -17.92
C PHE A 338 24.40 5.76 -16.82
N SER A 339 23.09 5.63 -17.06
CA SER A 339 22.18 4.99 -16.10
C SER A 339 22.58 3.53 -15.85
N VAL A 340 22.85 2.75 -16.89
CA VAL A 340 23.30 1.35 -16.75
C VAL A 340 24.65 1.27 -16.05
N VAL A 341 25.64 2.06 -16.49
CA VAL A 341 27.00 2.05 -15.92
C VAL A 341 26.98 2.40 -14.44
N ILE A 342 26.27 3.45 -14.03
CA ILE A 342 26.20 3.87 -12.64
C ILE A 342 25.51 2.80 -11.77
N VAL A 343 24.44 2.17 -12.27
CA VAL A 343 23.76 1.11 -11.53
C VAL A 343 24.63 -0.13 -11.36
N VAL A 344 25.36 -0.54 -12.40
CA VAL A 344 26.31 -1.67 -12.33
C VAL A 344 27.44 -1.37 -11.35
N LEU A 345 27.98 -0.15 -11.36
CA LEU A 345 29.01 0.24 -10.39
C LEU A 345 28.47 0.23 -8.95
N LEU A 346 27.27 0.77 -8.74
CA LEU A 346 26.67 0.83 -7.41
C LEU A 346 26.29 -0.55 -6.87
N SER A 347 25.78 -1.44 -7.71
CA SER A 347 25.44 -2.80 -7.28
C SER A 347 26.67 -3.62 -6.88
N TYR A 348 27.84 -3.27 -7.44
CA TYR A 348 29.13 -3.84 -7.02
C TYR A 348 29.62 -3.24 -5.69
N VAL A 349 29.47 -1.92 -5.49
CA VAL A 349 29.92 -1.22 -4.28
C VAL A 349 29.03 -1.51 -3.06
N TYR A 350 27.72 -1.61 -3.26
CA TYR A 350 26.73 -1.76 -2.19
C TYR A 350 25.76 -2.90 -2.51
N CYS A 351 26.15 -4.11 -2.11
CA CYS A 351 25.36 -5.31 -2.35
C CYS A 351 24.34 -5.53 -1.21
N THR A 352 23.09 -5.21 -1.46
CA THR A 352 21.96 -5.57 -0.59
C THR A 352 21.28 -6.85 -1.07
N PRO A 353 20.95 -7.79 -0.16
CA PRO A 353 20.14 -8.94 -0.51
C PRO A 353 18.71 -8.51 -0.83
N ARG A 354 18.08 -9.17 -1.81
CA ARG A 354 16.66 -8.99 -2.11
C ARG A 354 15.76 -9.48 -0.97
N PRO A 355 14.52 -8.97 -0.86
CA PRO A 355 13.55 -9.53 0.06
C PRO A 355 13.34 -11.03 -0.21
N GLN A 356 13.11 -11.78 0.86
CA GLN A 356 12.91 -13.23 0.82
C GLN A 356 11.42 -13.56 0.97
N GLY A 357 11.03 -14.81 0.67
CA GLY A 357 9.65 -15.29 0.82
C GLY A 357 8.90 -15.51 -0.50
N LEU A 358 9.57 -15.32 -1.65
CA LEU A 358 9.06 -15.63 -2.99
C LEU A 358 9.63 -16.96 -3.50
N LEU A 359 8.84 -17.66 -4.34
CA LEU A 359 9.19 -18.96 -4.94
C LEU A 359 10.52 -18.90 -5.69
N VAL A 360 10.69 -17.83 -6.48
CA VAL A 360 11.90 -17.59 -7.25
C VAL A 360 12.46 -16.23 -6.85
N THR A 361 13.56 -16.24 -6.10
CA THR A 361 14.30 -15.00 -5.81
C THR A 361 15.30 -14.73 -6.92
N MET A 362 15.19 -13.56 -7.55
CA MET A 362 16.14 -13.18 -8.61
C MET A 362 17.56 -13.03 -8.03
N PRO A 363 18.59 -13.53 -8.74
CA PRO A 363 19.97 -13.39 -8.28
C PRO A 363 20.46 -11.93 -8.38
N GLY A 364 21.45 -11.60 -7.54
CA GLY A 364 22.13 -10.30 -7.55
C GLY A 364 21.59 -9.30 -6.52
N SER A 365 22.17 -8.09 -6.53
CA SER A 365 21.80 -7.05 -5.58
C SER A 365 20.41 -6.47 -5.85
N SER A 366 19.73 -6.04 -4.78
CA SER A 366 18.48 -5.29 -4.86
C SER A 366 18.72 -3.78 -5.09
N PHE A 367 19.88 -3.24 -4.69
CA PHE A 367 20.11 -1.80 -4.68
C PHE A 367 20.96 -1.32 -5.88
N PRO A 368 20.56 -0.24 -6.56
CA PRO A 368 19.21 0.33 -6.66
C PRO A 368 18.34 -0.44 -7.67
N VAL A 369 17.05 -0.12 -7.75
CA VAL A 369 16.15 -0.71 -8.76
C VAL A 369 16.53 -0.26 -10.17
N THR A 370 17.24 -1.10 -10.93
CA THR A 370 17.78 -0.79 -12.27
C THR A 370 16.75 -0.24 -13.25
N ASN A 371 15.65 -0.96 -13.42
CA ASN A 371 14.58 -0.61 -14.35
C ASN A 371 13.94 0.75 -14.01
N LEU A 372 13.83 1.05 -12.72
CA LEU A 372 13.26 2.30 -12.24
C LEU A 372 14.22 3.47 -12.46
N VAL A 373 15.53 3.28 -12.25
CA VAL A 373 16.55 4.29 -12.61
C VAL A 373 16.46 4.64 -14.09
N LEU A 374 16.45 3.63 -14.96
CA LEU A 374 16.41 3.83 -16.40
C LEU A 374 15.11 4.54 -16.82
N ALA A 375 13.97 4.10 -16.30
CA ALA A 375 12.68 4.71 -16.59
C ALA A 375 12.59 6.16 -16.13
N THR A 376 13.03 6.46 -14.91
CA THR A 376 12.98 7.83 -14.36
C THR A 376 13.92 8.76 -15.10
N ALA A 377 15.11 8.28 -15.50
CA ALA A 377 16.06 9.04 -16.29
C ALA A 377 15.51 9.35 -17.71
N LEU A 378 15.01 8.32 -18.40
CA LEU A 378 14.56 8.43 -19.78
C LEU A 378 13.20 9.13 -19.91
N TYR A 379 12.20 8.79 -19.08
CA TYR A 379 10.93 9.52 -19.05
C TYR A 379 11.13 10.97 -18.61
N GLY A 380 12.02 11.21 -17.64
CA GLY A 380 12.36 12.55 -17.19
C GLY A 380 12.97 13.40 -18.31
N PHE A 381 13.94 12.85 -19.05
CA PHE A 381 14.58 13.56 -20.16
C PHE A 381 13.58 13.91 -21.27
N ILE A 382 12.71 12.97 -21.64
CA ILE A 382 11.65 13.19 -22.63
C ILE A 382 10.67 14.27 -22.16
N LEU A 383 10.28 14.25 -20.88
CA LEU A 383 9.41 15.27 -20.31
C LEU A 383 10.03 16.66 -20.39
N PHE A 384 11.31 16.80 -20.07
CA PHE A 384 12.01 18.09 -20.20
C PHE A 384 12.12 18.54 -21.65
N TYR A 385 12.41 17.63 -22.57
CA TYR A 385 12.50 17.89 -24.00
C TYR A 385 11.18 18.45 -24.58
N ILE A 386 10.02 17.96 -24.10
CA ILE A 386 8.69 18.37 -24.56
C ILE A 386 8.17 19.66 -23.85
N ASN A 387 8.76 20.07 -22.73
CA ASN A 387 8.16 20.95 -21.70
C ASN A 387 7.83 22.41 -22.09
N ASN A 388 8.03 22.87 -23.32
CA ASN A 388 7.92 24.30 -23.63
C ASN A 388 6.58 24.80 -24.20
N SER A 389 5.58 23.92 -24.35
CA SER A 389 4.20 24.34 -24.58
C SER A 389 3.41 24.24 -23.27
N HIS A 390 3.13 25.37 -22.61
CA HIS A 390 2.23 25.41 -21.45
C HIS A 390 0.77 25.22 -21.88
N SER A 391 0.46 24.05 -22.42
CA SER A 391 -0.90 23.64 -22.78
C SER A 391 -1.49 22.74 -21.69
N LEU A 392 -2.82 22.71 -21.59
CA LEU A 392 -3.55 21.81 -20.70
C LEU A 392 -3.09 20.34 -20.90
N LEU A 393 -2.89 19.97 -22.16
CA LEU A 393 -2.58 18.62 -22.62
C LEU A 393 -1.13 18.20 -22.29
N THR A 394 -0.18 19.12 -22.42
CA THR A 394 1.22 18.90 -22.03
C THR A 394 1.30 18.59 -20.52
N ASN A 395 0.55 19.36 -19.73
CA ASN A 395 0.48 19.15 -18.29
C ASN A 395 -0.27 17.87 -17.92
N THR A 396 -1.30 17.42 -18.67
CA THR A 396 -1.94 16.10 -18.40
C THR A 396 -0.98 14.95 -18.66
N PHE A 397 -0.24 15.00 -19.75
CA PHE A 397 0.72 13.95 -20.10
C PHE A 397 1.82 13.83 -19.04
N ARG A 398 2.38 14.97 -18.60
CA ARG A 398 3.36 14.99 -17.51
C ARG A 398 2.82 14.33 -16.25
N THR A 399 1.57 14.63 -15.88
CA THR A 399 0.96 13.97 -14.71
C THR A 399 0.77 12.47 -14.91
N ILE A 400 0.40 12.02 -16.12
CA ILE A 400 0.21 10.59 -16.40
C ILE A 400 1.54 9.82 -16.29
N ILE A 401 2.61 10.32 -16.90
CA ILE A 401 3.93 9.68 -16.82
C ILE A 401 4.44 9.61 -15.38
N LEU A 402 4.24 10.68 -14.60
CA LEU A 402 4.63 10.69 -13.18
C LEU A 402 3.80 9.68 -12.36
N ILE A 403 2.51 9.52 -12.66
CA ILE A 403 1.66 8.49 -12.04
C ILE A 403 2.14 7.09 -12.43
N PHE A 404 2.48 6.85 -13.70
CA PHE A 404 3.01 5.56 -14.16
C PHE A 404 4.30 5.18 -13.45
N LEU A 405 5.24 6.13 -13.32
CA LEU A 405 6.45 5.95 -12.53
C LEU A 405 6.11 5.62 -11.07
N GLY A 406 5.27 6.42 -10.41
CA GLY A 406 4.89 6.18 -9.01
C GLY A 406 4.26 4.80 -8.79
N LEU A 407 3.35 4.38 -9.67
CA LEU A 407 2.71 3.07 -9.62
C LEU A 407 3.70 1.93 -9.86
N SER A 408 4.65 2.07 -10.80
CA SER A 408 5.62 1.02 -11.06
C SER A 408 6.58 0.82 -9.88
N GLY A 409 7.05 1.88 -9.22
CA GLY A 409 7.88 1.71 -8.03
C GLY A 409 7.10 1.11 -6.85
N PHE A 410 5.82 1.45 -6.66
CA PHE A 410 5.00 0.80 -5.64
C PHE A 410 4.72 -0.68 -5.95
N ALA A 411 4.46 -1.00 -7.23
CA ALA A 411 4.20 -2.36 -7.69
C ALA A 411 5.34 -3.32 -7.32
N VAL A 412 6.57 -2.86 -7.50
CA VAL A 412 7.79 -3.63 -7.23
C VAL A 412 7.99 -3.89 -5.72
N ILE A 413 7.53 -2.99 -4.84
CA ILE A 413 7.49 -3.21 -3.37
C ILE A 413 6.40 -4.20 -3.01
N TYR A 414 5.21 -4.04 -3.61
CA TYR A 414 4.06 -4.91 -3.36
C TYR A 414 4.38 -6.35 -3.75
N LEU A 415 4.96 -6.56 -4.94
CA LEU A 415 5.37 -7.87 -5.44
C LEU A 415 6.47 -8.51 -4.60
N GLY A 416 7.22 -7.73 -3.80
CA GLY A 416 8.26 -8.24 -2.92
C GLY A 416 9.63 -8.38 -3.57
N ASP A 417 9.83 -7.84 -4.77
CA ASP A 417 11.10 -7.95 -5.49
C ASP A 417 12.22 -7.08 -4.88
N TYR A 418 11.86 -5.93 -4.26
CA TYR A 418 12.81 -4.94 -3.75
C TYR A 418 12.31 -4.26 -2.47
N TRP A 419 13.26 -3.67 -1.73
CA TRP A 419 12.96 -2.88 -0.54
C TRP A 419 12.47 -1.48 -0.91
N LEU A 420 11.78 -0.81 0.03
CA LEU A 420 11.35 0.58 -0.14
C LEU A 420 12.55 1.50 -0.43
N THR A 421 13.66 1.30 0.29
CA THR A 421 14.88 2.09 0.12
C THR A 421 15.49 1.97 -1.26
N ASP A 422 15.41 0.78 -1.88
CA ASP A 422 15.97 0.52 -3.21
C ASP A 422 15.19 1.28 -4.27
N VAL A 423 13.86 1.33 -4.10
CA VAL A 423 12.93 2.09 -4.96
C VAL A 423 13.19 3.59 -4.83
N VAL A 424 13.31 4.10 -3.61
CA VAL A 424 13.63 5.53 -3.37
C VAL A 424 14.98 5.89 -3.98
N ALA A 425 16.01 5.04 -3.79
CA ALA A 425 17.31 5.21 -4.42
C ALA A 425 17.23 5.23 -5.95
N GLY A 426 16.41 4.34 -6.53
CA GLY A 426 16.16 4.28 -7.97
C GLY A 426 15.60 5.58 -8.52
N TYR A 427 14.58 6.15 -7.86
CA TYR A 427 14.03 7.45 -8.23
C TYR A 427 15.05 8.58 -8.12
N LEU A 428 15.75 8.68 -6.99
CA LEU A 428 16.74 9.74 -6.75
C LEU A 428 17.83 9.71 -7.81
N LEU A 429 18.38 8.52 -8.09
CA LEU A 429 19.49 8.38 -9.03
C LEU A 429 19.08 8.69 -10.46
N GLY A 430 17.93 8.18 -10.93
CA GLY A 430 17.49 8.49 -12.29
C GLY A 430 17.09 9.95 -12.46
N ILE A 431 16.59 10.63 -11.42
CA ILE A 431 16.39 12.08 -11.42
C ILE A 431 17.74 12.81 -11.57
N ILE A 432 18.77 12.42 -10.83
CA ILE A 432 20.13 13.01 -10.94
C ILE A 432 20.67 12.87 -12.36
N VAL A 433 20.62 11.65 -12.92
CA VAL A 433 21.10 11.38 -14.29
C VAL A 433 20.33 12.22 -15.31
N CYS A 434 19.00 12.27 -15.20
CA CYS A 434 18.13 13.09 -16.04
C CYS A 434 18.54 14.57 -16.02
N LEU A 435 18.69 15.16 -14.83
CA LEU A 435 18.98 16.58 -14.67
C LEU A 435 20.35 16.95 -15.23
N ILE A 436 21.38 16.14 -14.97
CA ILE A 436 22.73 16.34 -15.51
C ILE A 436 22.68 16.33 -17.04
N HIS A 437 22.05 15.32 -17.64
CA HIS A 437 21.95 15.21 -19.09
C HIS A 437 21.11 16.34 -19.70
N TRP A 438 20.06 16.78 -19.01
CA TRP A 438 19.25 17.91 -19.47
C TRP A 438 20.04 19.22 -19.45
N ILE A 439 20.86 19.46 -18.43
CA ILE A 439 21.76 20.62 -18.35
C ILE A 439 22.71 20.64 -19.56
N ILE A 440 23.36 19.50 -19.85
CA ILE A 440 24.30 19.38 -20.98
C ILE A 440 23.58 19.60 -22.32
N TYR A 441 22.40 19.00 -22.50
CA TYR A 441 21.58 19.18 -23.69
C TYR A 441 21.20 20.65 -23.89
N ARG A 442 20.74 21.31 -22.81
CA ARG A 442 20.26 22.69 -22.83
C ARG A 442 21.37 23.69 -23.15
N LYS A 443 22.60 23.45 -22.68
CA LYS A 443 23.75 24.29 -23.01
C LYS A 443 23.98 24.38 -24.52
N SER A 444 24.00 23.23 -25.20
CA SER A 444 24.33 23.15 -26.62
C SER A 444 23.16 23.47 -27.56
N ASN A 445 21.92 23.45 -27.06
CA ASN A 445 20.71 23.58 -27.89
C ASN A 445 19.68 24.56 -27.30
N TYR A 446 20.12 25.64 -26.65
CA TYR A 446 19.24 26.57 -25.92
C TYR A 446 18.08 27.12 -26.75
N ILE A 447 18.34 27.58 -27.99
CA ILE A 447 17.31 28.13 -28.89
C ILE A 447 16.29 27.05 -29.30
N ALA A 448 16.74 25.82 -29.57
CA ALA A 448 15.87 24.70 -29.93
C ALA A 448 15.05 24.22 -28.72
N ALA A 449 15.68 24.15 -27.54
CA ALA A 449 15.00 23.86 -26.29
C ALA A 449 13.92 24.92 -25.98
N LYS A 450 14.14 26.19 -26.37
CA LYS A 450 13.17 27.29 -26.18
C LYS A 450 11.92 27.16 -27.05
N LYS A 451 12.01 26.57 -28.25
CA LYS A 451 10.86 26.47 -29.17
C LYS A 451 9.83 25.43 -28.74
N GLY A 452 10.25 24.37 -28.03
CA GLY A 452 9.37 23.26 -27.62
C GLY A 452 8.78 22.52 -28.82
N GLU A 453 8.36 21.26 -28.62
CA GLU A 453 7.77 20.47 -29.71
C GLU A 453 6.30 20.10 -29.45
N SER A 454 5.59 19.72 -30.52
CA SER A 454 4.12 19.65 -30.60
C SER A 454 3.48 18.51 -29.79
N VAL A 455 2.18 18.67 -29.54
CA VAL A 455 1.26 17.73 -28.87
C VAL A 455 1.27 16.32 -29.49
N GLU A 456 1.46 16.21 -30.81
CA GLU A 456 1.46 14.93 -31.54
C GLU A 456 2.60 14.00 -31.09
N LYS A 457 3.72 14.56 -30.65
CA LYS A 457 4.86 13.79 -30.12
C LYS A 457 4.60 13.24 -28.72
N MET A 458 3.62 13.81 -28.02
CA MET A 458 3.24 13.38 -26.67
C MET A 458 2.33 12.16 -26.72
N SER A 459 1.40 12.13 -27.67
CA SER A 459 0.52 10.98 -27.87
C SER A 459 1.30 9.76 -28.35
N THR A 460 2.30 9.92 -29.23
CA THR A 460 3.13 8.80 -29.69
C THR A 460 3.89 8.15 -28.55
N VAL A 461 4.56 8.95 -27.69
CA VAL A 461 5.28 8.44 -26.51
C VAL A 461 4.35 7.65 -25.58
N LEU A 462 3.16 8.19 -25.28
CA LEU A 462 2.20 7.53 -24.38
C LEU A 462 1.67 6.22 -24.98
N VAL A 463 1.36 6.22 -26.28
CA VAL A 463 0.92 5.01 -27.00
C VAL A 463 2.03 3.97 -27.01
N THR A 464 3.29 4.36 -27.24
CA THR A 464 4.43 3.45 -27.19
C THR A 464 4.59 2.79 -25.83
N ILE A 465 4.50 3.56 -24.73
CA ILE A 465 4.54 2.99 -23.38
C ILE A 465 3.45 1.94 -23.21
N ILE A 466 2.20 2.27 -23.55
CA ILE A 466 1.06 1.36 -23.37
C ILE A 466 1.21 0.09 -24.21
N VAL A 467 1.55 0.23 -25.50
CA VAL A 467 1.67 -0.90 -26.42
C VAL A 467 2.78 -1.84 -26.00
N PHE A 468 3.98 -1.34 -25.71
CA PHE A 468 5.08 -2.20 -25.26
C PHE A 468 4.83 -2.76 -23.86
N THR A 469 4.06 -2.08 -23.00
CA THR A 469 3.70 -2.62 -21.68
C THR A 469 2.74 -3.79 -21.83
N ALA A 470 1.74 -3.67 -22.71
CA ALA A 470 0.81 -4.74 -23.03
C ALA A 470 1.56 -5.95 -23.65
N LEU A 471 2.49 -5.69 -24.57
CA LEU A 471 3.35 -6.71 -25.16
C LEU A 471 4.19 -7.42 -24.08
N SER A 472 4.89 -6.65 -23.24
CA SER A 472 5.75 -7.17 -22.16
C SER A 472 4.96 -8.00 -21.15
N THR A 473 3.76 -7.55 -20.81
CA THR A 473 2.85 -8.28 -19.92
C THR A 473 2.44 -9.59 -20.57
N ASN A 474 1.93 -9.56 -21.81
CA ASN A 474 1.45 -10.77 -22.47
C ASN A 474 2.54 -11.86 -22.59
N MET A 475 3.78 -11.46 -22.88
CA MET A 475 4.90 -12.40 -22.97
C MET A 475 5.30 -12.99 -21.62
N ASN A 476 5.30 -12.19 -20.55
CA ASN A 476 5.90 -12.59 -19.27
C ASN A 476 4.88 -12.93 -18.16
N TYR A 477 3.57 -12.71 -18.38
CA TYR A 477 2.57 -12.78 -17.31
C TYR A 477 2.59 -14.09 -16.54
N LYS A 478 2.58 -15.23 -17.25
CA LYS A 478 2.57 -16.56 -16.61
C LYS A 478 3.81 -16.80 -15.76
N ILE A 479 4.97 -16.36 -16.24
CA ILE A 479 6.26 -16.47 -15.54
C ILE A 479 6.25 -15.58 -14.30
N LEU A 480 5.75 -14.34 -14.43
CA LEU A 480 5.68 -13.39 -13.33
C LEU A 480 4.74 -13.87 -12.23
N VAL A 481 3.54 -14.35 -12.57
CA VAL A 481 2.62 -14.92 -11.57
C VAL A 481 3.25 -16.11 -10.85
N HIS A 482 3.97 -16.98 -11.56
CA HIS A 482 4.65 -18.11 -10.94
C HIS A 482 5.79 -17.67 -10.00
N ASN A 483 6.62 -16.73 -10.42
CA ASN A 483 7.77 -16.27 -9.64
C ASN A 483 7.36 -15.53 -8.35
N HIS A 484 6.25 -14.80 -8.40
CA HIS A 484 5.73 -14.04 -7.26
C HIS A 484 4.82 -14.85 -6.34
N ALA A 485 4.65 -16.16 -6.60
CA ALA A 485 3.99 -17.04 -5.66
C ALA A 485 4.79 -17.09 -4.33
N PRO A 486 4.11 -17.11 -3.17
CA PRO A 486 4.79 -17.21 -1.89
C PRO A 486 5.53 -18.55 -1.77
N TYR A 487 6.78 -18.51 -1.30
CA TYR A 487 7.56 -19.70 -1.00
C TYR A 487 7.35 -20.12 0.46
N HIS A 488 6.86 -21.34 0.64
CA HIS A 488 6.78 -21.98 1.94
C HIS A 488 7.87 -23.05 2.02
N LYS A 489 8.90 -22.80 2.82
CA LYS A 489 9.98 -23.78 3.00
C LYS A 489 9.48 -24.94 3.85
N GLU A 490 9.47 -26.12 3.28
CA GLU A 490 9.10 -27.36 3.98
C GLU A 490 10.32 -27.97 4.68
N TYR A 491 10.12 -28.46 5.89
CA TYR A 491 11.13 -29.08 6.73
C TYR A 491 10.69 -30.48 7.11
N THR A 492 11.54 -31.49 6.91
CA THR A 492 11.28 -32.86 7.35
C THR A 492 12.02 -33.16 8.64
N LEU A 493 11.31 -33.74 9.60
CA LEU A 493 11.81 -34.14 10.91
C LEU A 493 11.63 -35.65 11.09
N THR A 494 12.55 -36.26 11.84
CA THR A 494 12.27 -37.61 12.36
C THR A 494 11.33 -37.50 13.55
N GLU A 495 10.46 -38.49 13.71
CA GLU A 495 9.53 -38.53 14.83
C GLU A 495 10.27 -38.47 16.17
N ASN A 496 11.40 -39.18 16.27
CA ASN A 496 12.25 -39.15 17.44
C ASN A 496 12.80 -37.74 17.73
N ALA A 497 13.25 -37.00 16.71
CA ALA A 497 13.76 -35.64 16.88
C ALA A 497 12.66 -34.67 17.35
N TRP A 498 11.43 -34.82 16.86
CA TRP A 498 10.30 -34.01 17.29
C TRP A 498 9.83 -34.39 18.71
N TRP A 499 9.67 -35.68 18.99
CA TRP A 499 9.14 -36.16 20.27
C TRP A 499 10.12 -35.97 21.42
N ASN A 500 11.41 -36.24 21.20
CA ASN A 500 12.48 -36.10 22.20
C ASN A 500 13.21 -34.75 22.15
N GLN A 501 12.59 -33.71 21.57
CA GLN A 501 13.20 -32.39 21.51
C GLN A 501 13.46 -31.83 22.93
N LEU A 502 14.71 -31.44 23.19
CA LEU A 502 15.11 -30.74 24.42
C LEU A 502 15.00 -29.22 24.26
N ASN A 503 15.22 -28.74 23.04
CA ASN A 503 14.98 -27.36 22.63
C ASN A 503 13.87 -27.34 21.56
N PRO A 504 13.04 -26.28 21.53
CA PRO A 504 11.94 -26.18 20.57
C PRO A 504 12.48 -26.16 19.13
N VAL A 505 12.06 -27.16 18.34
CA VAL A 505 12.46 -27.32 16.92
C VAL A 505 11.57 -26.49 15.99
N LEU A 506 10.31 -26.26 16.39
CA LEU A 506 9.35 -25.43 15.65
C LEU A 506 9.32 -23.98 16.18
N PRO A 507 8.78 -23.02 15.39
CA PRO A 507 8.64 -21.63 15.82
C PRO A 507 7.91 -21.49 17.15
N LEU A 508 8.50 -20.74 18.08
CA LEU A 508 7.95 -20.50 19.42
C LEU A 508 6.85 -19.44 19.44
N TYR A 509 6.90 -18.49 18.52
CA TYR A 509 6.05 -17.31 18.55
C TYR A 509 5.34 -17.12 17.24
N ARG A 510 4.07 -16.73 17.33
CA ARG A 510 3.37 -16.12 16.21
C ARG A 510 3.75 -14.65 16.11
N LEU A 511 4.05 -14.20 14.90
CA LEU A 511 4.32 -12.80 14.58
C LEU A 511 3.05 -12.10 14.09
N ASN A 512 2.98 -10.79 14.29
CA ASN A 512 1.98 -9.93 13.70
C ASN A 512 2.31 -9.61 12.24
N ARG A 513 1.39 -8.92 11.55
CA ARG A 513 1.55 -8.53 10.13
C ARG A 513 2.73 -7.58 9.87
N ILE A 514 3.41 -7.13 10.93
CA ILE A 514 4.53 -6.18 10.92
C ILE A 514 5.77 -6.81 11.61
N GLY A 515 5.76 -8.12 11.90
CA GLY A 515 6.92 -8.87 12.44
C GLY A 515 7.12 -8.86 13.96
N HIS A 516 6.19 -8.32 14.75
CA HIS A 516 6.25 -8.32 16.22
C HIS A 516 5.63 -9.57 16.83
N ARG A 517 6.16 -10.06 17.95
CA ARG A 517 5.66 -11.28 18.61
C ARG A 517 4.32 -11.02 19.31
N ILE A 518 3.29 -11.82 18.99
CA ILE A 518 1.94 -11.70 19.58
C ILE A 518 1.71 -12.75 20.67
N SER A 519 1.90 -14.03 20.34
CA SER A 519 1.47 -15.16 21.18
C SER A 519 2.45 -16.33 21.11
N LEU A 520 2.61 -17.03 22.23
CA LEU A 520 3.40 -18.27 22.32
C LEU A 520 2.63 -19.42 21.66
N LEU A 521 3.29 -20.17 20.79
CA LEU A 521 2.78 -21.40 20.17
C LEU A 521 3.01 -22.57 21.14
N ASN A 522 2.05 -22.80 22.02
CA ASN A 522 2.15 -23.74 23.14
C ASN A 522 1.56 -25.13 22.87
N LEU A 523 1.12 -25.41 21.64
CA LEU A 523 0.57 -26.71 21.25
C LEU A 523 1.17 -27.15 19.91
N GLN A 524 1.62 -28.41 19.85
CA GLN A 524 2.02 -29.08 18.61
C GLN A 524 1.29 -30.42 18.53
N TYR A 525 0.65 -30.69 17.40
CA TYR A 525 -0.13 -31.90 17.19
C TYR A 525 0.31 -32.62 15.92
N TYR A 526 0.58 -33.92 16.07
CA TYR A 526 0.95 -34.81 14.99
C TYR A 526 -0.12 -35.90 14.83
N GLY A 527 -0.91 -35.80 13.76
CA GLY A 527 -2.00 -36.72 13.47
C GLY A 527 -3.08 -36.13 12.57
N ASN A 528 -4.15 -36.91 12.37
CA ASN A 528 -5.34 -36.46 11.64
C ASN A 528 -6.18 -35.48 12.47
N LEU A 529 -6.28 -34.23 12.00
CA LEU A 529 -6.99 -33.15 12.66
C LEU A 529 -8.46 -33.49 12.98
N ASP A 530 -9.13 -34.30 12.15
CA ASP A 530 -10.53 -34.69 12.39
C ASP A 530 -10.71 -35.52 13.66
N LEU A 531 -9.73 -36.38 13.99
CA LEU A 531 -9.73 -37.16 15.24
C LEU A 531 -9.57 -36.26 16.47
N LEU A 532 -8.71 -35.24 16.37
CA LEU A 532 -8.54 -34.25 17.43
C LEU A 532 -9.83 -33.43 17.63
N VAL A 533 -10.45 -32.98 16.54
CA VAL A 533 -11.69 -32.20 16.58
C VAL A 533 -12.82 -32.99 17.22
N THR A 534 -13.06 -34.22 16.77
CA THR A 534 -14.13 -35.09 17.31
C THR A 534 -13.94 -35.38 18.80
N SER A 535 -12.71 -35.62 19.25
CA SER A 535 -12.42 -35.86 20.68
C SER A 535 -12.62 -34.62 21.54
N LEU A 536 -12.22 -33.44 21.04
CA LEU A 536 -12.47 -32.15 21.70
C LEU A 536 -13.97 -31.83 21.78
N GLU A 537 -14.73 -32.07 20.72
CA GLU A 537 -16.18 -31.82 20.68
C GLU A 537 -16.95 -32.68 21.70
N GLN A 538 -16.57 -33.95 21.87
CA GLN A 538 -17.15 -34.85 22.90
C GLN A 538 -16.98 -34.30 24.33
N HIS A 539 -15.94 -33.51 24.56
CA HIS A 539 -15.61 -32.92 25.87
C HIS A 539 -16.06 -31.47 26.02
N GLY A 540 -16.97 -31.01 25.15
CA GLY A 540 -17.62 -29.70 25.27
C GLY A 540 -16.87 -28.54 24.63
N TRP A 541 -15.81 -28.81 23.85
CA TRP A 541 -15.27 -27.80 22.94
C TRP A 541 -16.23 -27.57 21.79
N LYS A 542 -16.37 -26.33 21.36
CA LYS A 542 -17.18 -25.98 20.19
C LYS A 542 -16.26 -25.57 19.07
N SER A 543 -16.32 -26.29 17.96
CA SER A 543 -15.71 -25.87 16.71
C SER A 543 -16.44 -24.63 16.19
N HIS A 544 -15.65 -23.66 15.75
CA HIS A 544 -16.18 -22.48 15.09
C HIS A 544 -15.79 -22.53 13.64
N SER A 545 -16.77 -22.37 12.77
CA SER A 545 -16.46 -22.14 11.38
C SER A 545 -15.66 -20.84 11.23
N GLU A 546 -14.64 -20.88 10.38
CA GLU A 546 -13.85 -19.73 9.96
C GLU A 546 -14.71 -18.63 9.31
N SER A 547 -15.94 -18.97 8.90
CA SER A 547 -16.86 -18.02 8.30
C SER A 547 -17.05 -16.82 9.21
N PHE A 548 -16.51 -15.70 8.74
CA PHE A 548 -16.67 -14.39 9.36
C PHE A 548 -18.13 -14.13 9.82
N PHE A 549 -19.10 -14.60 9.03
CA PHE A 549 -20.53 -14.49 9.26
C PHE A 549 -21.02 -15.22 10.52
N THR A 550 -20.51 -16.42 10.81
CA THR A 550 -20.92 -17.20 11.98
C THR A 550 -20.31 -16.64 13.25
N LYS A 551 -19.03 -16.23 13.21
CA LYS A 551 -18.33 -15.54 14.31
C LYS A 551 -19.03 -14.22 14.67
N LEU A 552 -19.56 -13.54 13.67
CA LEU A 552 -20.30 -12.30 13.87
C LEU A 552 -21.72 -12.54 14.39
N LEU A 553 -22.47 -13.51 13.85
CA LEU A 553 -23.78 -13.94 14.36
C LEU A 553 -23.72 -14.33 15.83
N LEU A 554 -22.69 -15.09 16.23
CA LEU A 554 -22.44 -15.48 17.62
C LEU A 554 -22.19 -14.27 18.53
N ARG A 555 -21.55 -13.21 18.02
CA ARG A 555 -21.28 -11.98 18.76
C ARG A 555 -22.50 -11.06 18.88
N MET A 556 -23.39 -11.10 17.89
CA MET A 556 -24.66 -10.36 17.90
C MET A 556 -25.71 -10.99 18.81
N ASN A 557 -25.66 -12.30 18.99
CA ASN A 557 -26.58 -13.00 19.85
C ASN A 557 -26.24 -12.70 21.33
N LYS A 558 -26.91 -11.69 21.91
CA LYS A 558 -26.78 -11.27 23.32
C LYS A 558 -26.98 -12.41 24.33
N SER A 559 -27.53 -13.55 23.92
CA SER A 559 -27.71 -14.74 24.75
C SER A 559 -26.41 -15.50 25.06
N ASN A 560 -25.34 -15.30 24.31
CA ASN A 560 -24.02 -15.88 24.58
C ASN A 560 -23.12 -14.84 25.27
N GLU A 561 -23.40 -14.54 26.53
CA GLU A 561 -22.52 -13.76 27.39
C GLU A 561 -21.16 -14.47 27.56
N GLY A 562 -20.20 -14.20 26.67
CA GLY A 562 -18.82 -14.63 26.93
C GLY A 562 -17.87 -14.66 25.74
N ILE A 563 -18.26 -15.28 24.63
CA ILE A 563 -17.28 -15.70 23.60
C ILE A 563 -17.07 -14.57 22.57
N LYS A 564 -16.02 -13.76 22.75
CA LYS A 564 -15.59 -12.75 21.76
C LYS A 564 -14.44 -13.31 20.93
N LEU A 565 -14.77 -14.00 19.84
CA LEU A 565 -13.75 -14.49 18.90
C LEU A 565 -13.07 -13.33 18.16
N PRO A 566 -11.81 -13.51 17.76
CA PRO A 566 -11.13 -12.61 16.83
C PRO A 566 -11.93 -12.51 15.51
N LEU A 567 -12.32 -11.28 15.13
CA LEU A 567 -12.95 -10.98 13.83
C LEU A 567 -12.05 -11.27 12.61
N LEU A 568 -10.73 -11.06 12.72
CA LEU A 568 -9.76 -11.42 11.69
C LEU A 568 -9.32 -12.88 11.81
N ALA A 569 -9.03 -13.49 10.66
CA ALA A 569 -8.21 -14.68 10.61
C ALA A 569 -6.84 -14.35 11.21
N GLN A 570 -6.53 -15.04 12.30
CA GLN A 570 -5.23 -15.02 12.92
C GLN A 570 -4.25 -15.70 11.96
N LEU A 571 -3.40 -14.95 11.24
CA LEU A 571 -2.47 -15.55 10.28
C LEU A 571 -1.22 -16.08 10.98
N PHE A 572 -0.70 -17.20 10.49
CA PHE A 572 0.63 -17.71 10.81
C PHE A 572 1.36 -17.95 9.48
N GLU A 573 2.48 -17.25 9.25
CA GLU A 573 3.22 -17.31 7.97
C GLU A 573 2.32 -17.10 6.73
N ASN A 574 1.39 -16.14 6.82
CA ASN A 574 0.34 -15.86 5.83
C ASN A 574 -0.67 -17.00 5.57
N LYS A 575 -0.56 -18.14 6.27
CA LYS A 575 -1.58 -19.20 6.31
C LYS A 575 -2.69 -18.84 7.30
N ARG A 576 -3.92 -19.22 6.95
CA ARG A 576 -5.10 -19.06 7.81
C ARG A 576 -5.15 -20.18 8.87
N PRO A 577 -5.87 -20.00 9.99
CA PRO A 577 -6.08 -21.08 10.96
C PRO A 577 -6.82 -22.23 10.28
N ALA A 578 -6.33 -23.46 10.50
CA ALA A 578 -7.02 -24.66 10.08
C ALA A 578 -8.13 -25.06 11.07
N LEU A 579 -7.92 -24.75 12.36
CA LEU A 579 -8.90 -25.01 13.41
C LEU A 579 -9.00 -23.85 14.39
N LEU A 580 -10.23 -23.50 14.77
CA LEU A 580 -10.53 -22.58 15.84
C LEU A 580 -11.65 -23.18 16.70
N MET A 581 -11.37 -23.41 17.98
CA MET A 581 -12.33 -23.95 18.94
C MET A 581 -12.36 -23.09 20.20
N THR A 582 -13.50 -23.09 20.89
CA THR A 582 -13.59 -22.48 22.21
C THR A 582 -14.18 -23.44 23.23
N TYR A 583 -13.70 -23.32 24.45
CA TYR A 583 -14.23 -24.03 25.60
C TYR A 583 -14.66 -23.04 26.67
N GLN A 584 -15.81 -23.29 27.29
CA GLN A 584 -16.30 -22.50 28.41
C GLN A 584 -16.45 -23.42 29.62
N ASP A 585 -15.65 -23.18 30.65
CA ASP A 585 -15.77 -23.94 31.89
C ASP A 585 -16.98 -23.46 32.69
N LYS A 586 -17.83 -24.41 33.11
CA LYS A 586 -19.04 -24.15 33.91
C LYS A 586 -18.70 -23.69 35.33
N LYS A 587 -17.54 -24.10 35.88
CA LYS A 587 -17.15 -23.79 37.27
C LYS A 587 -16.46 -22.44 37.40
N SER A 588 -15.46 -22.18 36.56
CA SER A 588 -14.64 -20.96 36.63
C SER A 588 -15.12 -19.81 35.73
N LYS A 589 -16.13 -20.06 34.87
CA LYS A 589 -16.55 -19.14 33.78
C LYS A 589 -15.41 -18.72 32.84
N LEU A 590 -14.28 -19.44 32.87
CA LEU A 590 -13.15 -19.20 31.98
C LEU A 590 -13.51 -19.62 30.55
N ILE A 591 -13.12 -18.79 29.59
CA ILE A 591 -13.25 -19.07 28.17
C ILE A 591 -11.86 -19.26 27.60
N LEU A 592 -11.61 -20.44 27.03
CA LEU A 592 -10.37 -20.78 26.37
C LEU A 592 -10.59 -20.76 24.86
N GLU A 593 -9.60 -20.26 24.13
CA GLU A 593 -9.53 -20.27 22.68
C GLU A 593 -8.36 -21.15 22.26
N LEU A 594 -8.67 -22.18 21.46
CA LEU A 594 -7.70 -23.06 20.81
C LEU A 594 -7.68 -22.72 19.33
N THR A 595 -6.49 -22.46 18.82
CA THR A 595 -6.22 -22.17 17.42
C THR A 595 -5.11 -23.07 16.91
N LEU A 596 -5.31 -23.72 15.76
CA LEU A 596 -4.27 -24.50 15.08
C LEU A 596 -4.07 -23.97 13.67
N TRP A 597 -2.81 -23.97 13.26
CA TRP A 597 -2.32 -23.64 11.94
C TRP A 597 -1.58 -24.83 11.37
N GLU A 598 -1.63 -24.93 10.06
CA GLU A 598 -0.75 -25.79 9.31
C GLU A 598 0.68 -25.25 9.39
N SER A 599 1.62 -26.04 9.89
CA SER A 599 3.04 -25.66 9.86
C SER A 599 3.69 -26.13 8.55
N ASN A 600 4.91 -25.68 8.28
CA ASN A 600 5.70 -26.21 7.15
C ASN A 600 6.63 -27.36 7.60
N TYR A 601 6.37 -27.98 8.76
CA TYR A 601 7.17 -29.08 9.29
C TYR A 601 6.42 -30.40 9.13
N PHE A 602 7.07 -31.40 8.56
CA PHE A 602 6.53 -32.73 8.31
C PHE A 602 7.35 -33.77 9.06
N ILE A 603 6.70 -34.86 9.45
CA ILE A 603 7.40 -36.04 9.98
C ILE A 603 7.58 -37.03 8.85
N ASN A 604 8.78 -37.62 8.72
CA ASN A 604 9.09 -38.61 7.68
C ASN A 604 7.98 -39.65 7.56
N ASN A 605 7.53 -39.92 6.33
CA ASN A 605 6.49 -40.88 5.96
C ASN A 605 5.03 -40.49 6.31
N PHE A 606 4.76 -39.27 6.79
CA PHE A 606 3.40 -38.80 7.02
C PHE A 606 2.99 -37.75 5.99
N GLU A 607 1.79 -37.89 5.42
CA GLU A 607 1.27 -36.98 4.38
C GLU A 607 0.84 -35.62 4.94
N HIS A 608 0.58 -35.51 6.25
CA HIS A 608 0.14 -34.28 6.87
C HIS A 608 1.25 -33.55 7.65
N PRO A 609 1.24 -32.21 7.66
CA PRO A 609 2.17 -31.43 8.45
C PRO A 609 1.86 -31.54 9.95
N ILE A 610 2.86 -31.21 10.77
CA ILE A 610 2.67 -30.98 12.20
C ILE A 610 1.79 -29.75 12.35
N TRP A 611 0.68 -29.88 13.05
CA TRP A 611 -0.19 -28.76 13.37
C TRP A 611 0.42 -27.99 14.55
N ILE A 612 0.52 -26.66 14.43
CA ILE A 612 1.03 -25.81 15.49
C ILE A 612 -0.06 -24.86 15.96
N GLY A 613 -0.14 -24.59 17.25
CA GLY A 613 -1.27 -23.87 17.81
C GLY A 613 -1.01 -23.06 19.04
N THR A 614 -2.01 -22.24 19.37
CA THR A 614 -2.08 -21.56 20.65
C THR A 614 -3.35 -21.97 21.39
N VAL A 615 -3.21 -22.17 22.70
CA VAL A 615 -4.32 -22.25 23.64
C VAL A 615 -4.11 -21.18 24.67
N HIS A 616 -5.03 -20.23 24.72
CA HIS A 616 -4.96 -19.11 25.64
C HIS A 616 -6.35 -18.77 26.16
N GLN A 617 -6.39 -18.06 27.29
CA GLN A 617 -7.64 -17.52 27.80
C GLN A 617 -8.10 -16.38 26.91
N ASN A 618 -9.38 -16.41 26.52
CA ASN A 618 -10.07 -15.29 25.92
C ASN A 618 -10.38 -14.26 27.03
N VAL A 619 -9.41 -13.38 27.33
CA VAL A 619 -9.55 -12.36 28.37
C VAL A 619 -10.47 -11.25 27.88
N HIS A 620 -11.52 -10.96 28.65
CA HIS A 620 -12.43 -9.85 28.35
C HIS A 620 -11.67 -8.50 28.38
N ASN A 621 -11.84 -7.68 27.34
CA ASN A 621 -11.07 -6.44 27.15
C ASN A 621 -11.15 -5.43 28.32
N LYS A 622 -12.16 -5.56 29.22
CA LYS A 622 -12.29 -4.75 30.45
C LYS A 622 -11.33 -5.17 31.58
N ASP A 623 -10.93 -6.45 31.64
CA ASP A 623 -10.02 -6.95 32.69
C ASP A 623 -8.54 -6.84 32.29
N LYS A 624 -8.24 -6.73 30.98
CA LYS A 624 -6.89 -6.37 30.48
C LYS A 624 -6.39 -5.02 30.99
N GLN A 625 -7.27 -4.14 31.47
CA GLN A 625 -6.94 -2.78 31.90
C GLN A 625 -6.56 -2.68 33.38
N LYS A 626 -7.08 -3.57 34.23
CA LYS A 626 -6.70 -3.61 35.66
C LYS A 626 -5.36 -4.29 35.90
N SER A 627 -4.84 -5.03 34.92
CA SER A 627 -3.67 -5.90 35.07
C SER A 627 -2.32 -5.24 34.81
N ASN A 628 -2.28 -3.96 34.45
CA ASN A 628 -1.11 -3.37 33.81
C ASN A 628 0.15 -3.24 34.67
N HIS A 629 0.16 -3.57 35.96
CA HIS A 629 1.43 -3.68 36.70
C HIS A 629 1.49 -4.73 37.83
N SER A 630 0.40 -5.41 38.19
CA SER A 630 0.40 -6.32 39.36
C SER A 630 -0.35 -7.65 39.21
N SER A 631 -1.04 -7.91 38.09
CA SER A 631 -1.80 -9.16 37.90
C SER A 631 -1.30 -10.01 36.71
N LEU A 632 0.03 -10.05 36.53
CA LEU A 632 0.73 -11.12 35.80
C LEU A 632 0.82 -12.43 36.63
N ASN A 633 0.26 -12.45 37.84
CA ASN A 633 0.51 -13.50 38.84
C ASN A 633 -0.28 -14.81 38.68
N GLN A 634 -1.11 -14.99 37.66
CA GLN A 634 -1.66 -16.32 37.35
C GLN A 634 -1.65 -16.56 35.85
N LEU A 635 -0.47 -16.96 35.33
CA LEU A 635 -0.38 -17.65 34.05
C LEU A 635 -1.31 -18.86 34.09
N ILE A 636 -2.41 -18.81 33.32
CA ILE A 636 -3.32 -19.94 33.25
C ILE A 636 -2.61 -21.08 32.54
N ASN A 637 -2.61 -22.24 33.18
CA ASN A 637 -2.20 -23.50 32.59
C ASN A 637 -3.42 -24.08 31.85
N PRO A 638 -3.47 -24.06 30.50
CA PRO A 638 -4.59 -24.63 29.75
C PRO A 638 -4.64 -26.17 29.74
N ILE A 639 -3.58 -26.89 30.17
CA ILE A 639 -3.55 -28.37 30.12
C ILE A 639 -4.74 -29.00 30.83
N PRO A 640 -5.13 -28.64 32.08
CA PRO A 640 -6.22 -29.32 32.79
C PRO A 640 -7.56 -29.29 32.06
N PHE A 641 -7.77 -28.32 31.15
CA PHE A 641 -9.01 -28.17 30.39
C PHE A 641 -8.99 -28.95 29.06
N ILE A 642 -7.81 -29.28 28.56
CA ILE A 642 -7.62 -30.04 27.31
C ILE A 642 -7.37 -31.52 27.61
N LEU A 643 -6.67 -31.84 28.70
CA LEU A 643 -6.27 -33.20 29.07
C LEU A 643 -7.43 -34.23 29.02
N PRO A 644 -8.66 -33.93 29.52
CA PRO A 644 -9.76 -34.89 29.45
C PRO A 644 -10.11 -35.32 28.03
N ALA A 645 -9.99 -34.40 27.07
CA ALA A 645 -10.24 -34.65 25.66
C ALA A 645 -9.09 -35.39 24.96
N LEU A 646 -7.95 -35.58 25.63
CA LEU A 646 -6.75 -36.16 25.04
C LEU A 646 -6.38 -37.53 25.61
N ASN A 647 -7.27 -38.18 26.37
CA ASN A 647 -6.98 -39.47 27.02
C ASN A 647 -6.59 -40.60 26.06
N GLN A 648 -7.04 -40.53 24.80
CA GLN A 648 -6.70 -41.50 23.74
C GLN A 648 -5.40 -41.16 23.01
N PHE A 649 -4.79 -40.00 23.29
CA PHE A 649 -3.60 -39.51 22.61
C PHE A 649 -2.37 -39.67 23.50
N THR A 650 -1.20 -39.82 22.88
CA THR A 650 0.07 -39.78 23.61
C THR A 650 0.50 -38.33 23.81
N LEU A 651 0.84 -37.97 25.05
CA LEU A 651 1.12 -36.60 25.46
C LEU A 651 2.52 -36.46 26.03
N ARG A 652 3.19 -35.36 25.70
CA ARG A 652 4.45 -34.95 26.32
C ARG A 652 4.50 -33.45 26.54
N ARG A 653 5.06 -33.04 27.66
CA ARG A 653 5.27 -31.63 28.02
C ARG A 653 6.75 -31.29 27.94
N ILE A 654 7.06 -30.14 27.34
CA ILE A 654 8.40 -29.56 27.30
C ILE A 654 8.34 -28.20 27.97
N GLU A 655 9.19 -27.96 28.96
CA GLU A 655 9.29 -26.67 29.63
C GLU A 655 10.20 -25.73 28.81
N VAL A 656 9.74 -24.50 28.60
CA VAL A 656 10.50 -23.46 27.90
C VAL A 656 11.17 -22.59 28.95
N PRO A 657 12.49 -22.31 28.84
CA PRO A 657 13.20 -21.46 29.82
C PRO A 657 12.51 -20.11 29.99
N GLN A 658 12.38 -19.65 31.24
CA GLN A 658 11.67 -18.39 31.55
C GLN A 658 12.26 -17.17 30.82
N ASP A 659 13.57 -17.17 30.56
CA ASP A 659 14.29 -16.12 29.82
C ASP A 659 13.86 -16.02 28.34
N MET A 660 13.31 -17.10 27.77
CA MET A 660 12.78 -17.09 26.40
C MET A 660 11.39 -16.45 26.34
N ILE A 661 10.66 -16.34 27.47
CA ILE A 661 9.33 -15.72 27.56
C ILE A 661 9.50 -14.20 27.62
N ARG A 662 9.52 -13.55 26.46
CA ARG A 662 9.39 -12.09 26.41
C ARG A 662 7.91 -11.72 26.33
N THR A 663 7.56 -10.52 26.81
CA THR A 663 6.19 -9.98 26.89
C THR A 663 5.38 -10.27 25.61
N SER A 664 4.42 -11.20 25.69
CA SER A 664 3.42 -11.48 24.67
C SER A 664 2.11 -10.76 25.01
N SER A 665 1.28 -10.44 24.02
CA SER A 665 -0.03 -9.83 24.26
C SER A 665 -1.05 -10.79 24.88
N TYR A 666 -0.74 -12.09 24.86
CA TYR A 666 -1.50 -13.18 25.47
C TYR A 666 -0.53 -14.03 26.32
N PRO A 667 -0.40 -13.76 27.63
CA PRO A 667 0.50 -14.51 28.49
C PRO A 667 -0.05 -15.91 28.76
N THR A 668 0.74 -16.93 28.44
CA THR A 668 0.44 -18.35 28.70
C THR A 668 1.60 -19.00 29.44
N SER A 669 1.33 -20.07 30.18
CA SER A 669 2.34 -20.84 30.88
C SER A 669 3.42 -21.37 29.91
N PRO A 670 4.71 -21.34 30.30
CA PRO A 670 5.84 -21.60 29.40
C PRO A 670 6.14 -23.08 29.21
N TYR A 671 5.19 -23.77 28.58
CA TYR A 671 5.44 -25.11 28.12
C TYR A 671 4.86 -25.28 26.72
N ILE A 672 5.39 -26.26 26.01
CA ILE A 672 4.84 -26.76 24.75
C ILE A 672 4.24 -28.12 25.04
N LEU A 673 2.98 -28.30 24.68
CA LEU A 673 2.29 -29.58 24.73
C LEU A 673 2.43 -30.27 23.37
N LEU A 674 3.08 -31.44 23.36
CA LEU A 674 3.12 -32.33 22.20
C LEU A 674 2.01 -33.36 22.31
N ILE A 675 1.27 -33.54 21.23
CA ILE A 675 0.15 -34.47 21.11
C ILE A 675 0.38 -35.35 19.89
N ARG A 676 0.32 -36.67 20.05
CA ARG A 676 0.43 -37.63 18.94
C ARG A 676 -0.71 -38.65 18.95
N ASN A 677 -1.19 -39.01 17.75
CA ASN A 677 -2.22 -40.03 17.55
C ASN A 677 -1.82 -41.41 18.13
N PRO A 678 -2.82 -42.18 18.61
CA PRO A 678 -2.59 -43.54 19.13
C PRO A 678 -2.08 -44.52 18.07
N ASP A 679 -2.52 -44.38 16.81
CA ASP A 679 -2.33 -45.39 15.75
C ASP A 679 -0.97 -45.33 15.01
N LEU A 680 -0.06 -44.45 15.41
CA LEU A 680 1.26 -44.28 14.78
C LEU A 680 2.38 -45.10 15.44
N LEU A 681 2.02 -46.00 16.36
CA LEU A 681 2.95 -46.87 17.10
C LEU A 681 3.12 -48.27 16.50
N ASN A 682 2.52 -48.56 15.34
CA ASN A 682 2.63 -49.86 14.68
C ASN A 682 3.52 -49.82 13.44
#